data_AF-A0A968H6R9-F1
#
_entry.id   AF-A0A968H6R9-F1
#
_cell.length_a   1.000
_cell.length_b   1.000
_cell.length_c   1.000
_cell.angle_alpha   90.00
_cell.angle_beta   90.00
_cell.angle_gamma   90.00
#
_symmetry.space_group_name_H-M   'P 1'
#
loop_
_entity.id
_entity.type
_entity.pdbx_description
1 polymer ?
#
loop_
_entity_poly.entity_id
_entity_poly.type
_entity_poly.pdbx_seq_one_letter_code
_entity_poly.pdbx_strand_id
1 'polypeptide(L)'
;LNATTAAANAFAVTVAGSAATVTGVTVNGSTVEMTLQNAVTNGQAVTVAYTDPTANNDANAIQDAAGNEAETLAAQNVTNNVPDSTAPVFQSAATSNDGTKVILTYNEALNAATAGTSDFAVNVGGLAATVTGVTVNGSTVELTLQAAVTNGQAVTVAYTDPTGGNDANAVQDSAGNDAVTLAAQNVTNNVPNSSPTIGAIPGTTQEVTTGVAAALPDFTVNDADGGNLTVTLTSTNGSISGVADADAGTAGIQITGTAAQINTALAAATFTATAAGAATVGLSVSDGIAAPVTATYNLNATAPVVPPVDPPVEPPVIPPAAPGATITNPDGTTTTIPTGTGGTTSITSPAPGSTVTITGSGDTTVTSPGPTVTLNNTGTGTVTTTGFTGGSTLNVTGTGSQHIDMTGLQPGDVITINNTGSGTVDLSNLPDGVVVNIVGTGPVVLNDNDGTSASVESMVPSLLANGVTGDGNGDGTPDALQSNVASVPFLETSTAVSNPAGAPPVFISLIADSKDGMIDTTNNLTATLSNVQQLDAPANLPADLQMPLGLISFDSTINIVGATATFSLFVDSSISLNGYWKQNTAGVWCNLATTIVTEGGKTRLDFAITDGGEFDADGIANGVIVDPGAVGSMPQSIVGISAVANNTGFWF
;
A
#
# COMPACT_ATOMS: atom_id res chain seq x y z
N LEU A 1 66.98 3.59 -56.51
CA LEU A 1 67.89 4.57 -55.86
C LEU A 1 69.20 3.86 -55.52
N ASN A 2 70.29 4.60 -55.40
CA ASN A 2 71.61 4.08 -54.99
C ASN A 2 71.60 3.73 -53.49
N ALA A 3 72.49 2.83 -53.05
CA ALA A 3 72.68 2.50 -51.64
C ALA A 3 73.34 3.63 -50.83
N THR A 4 73.98 4.60 -51.49
CA THR A 4 74.42 5.85 -50.86
C THR A 4 73.22 6.72 -50.49
N THR A 5 73.18 7.18 -49.23
CA THR A 5 72.04 7.92 -48.67
C THR A 5 72.46 9.32 -48.25
N ALA A 6 71.57 10.29 -48.42
CA ALA A 6 71.76 11.61 -47.82
C ALA A 6 71.78 11.52 -46.28
N ALA A 7 72.54 12.42 -45.66
CA ALA A 7 72.60 12.51 -44.21
C ALA A 7 71.22 12.91 -43.62
N ALA A 8 70.95 12.52 -42.37
CA ALA A 8 69.65 12.75 -41.73
C ALA A 8 69.23 14.24 -41.68
N ASN A 9 70.19 15.17 -41.62
CA ASN A 9 69.95 16.61 -41.61
C ASN A 9 69.57 17.18 -43.00
N ALA A 10 69.66 16.40 -44.08
CA ALA A 10 69.10 16.76 -45.39
C ALA A 10 67.57 16.64 -45.41
N PHE A 11 66.99 15.94 -44.43
CA PHE A 11 65.55 15.77 -44.28
C PHE A 11 65.01 16.65 -43.16
N ALA A 12 63.95 17.38 -43.45
CA ALA A 12 63.18 18.11 -42.45
C ALA A 12 61.82 17.43 -42.30
N VAL A 13 61.63 16.74 -41.17
CA VAL A 13 60.36 16.10 -40.83
C VAL A 13 59.68 16.94 -39.76
N THR A 14 58.38 17.18 -39.92
CA THR A 14 57.55 17.73 -38.83
C THR A 14 56.45 16.77 -38.46
N VAL A 15 56.15 16.66 -37.17
CA VAL A 15 55.08 15.83 -36.60
C VAL A 15 54.24 16.74 -35.71
N ALA A 16 52.94 16.81 -35.98
CA ALA A 16 52.00 17.73 -35.32
C ALA A 16 52.50 19.20 -35.32
N GLY A 17 53.19 19.62 -36.40
CA GLY A 17 53.74 20.96 -36.56
C GLY A 17 55.07 21.24 -35.84
N SER A 18 55.60 20.27 -35.08
CA SER A 18 56.91 20.38 -34.42
C SER A 18 57.98 19.61 -35.20
N ALA A 19 59.22 20.12 -35.23
CA ALA A 19 60.34 19.43 -35.89
C ALA A 19 60.64 18.08 -35.21
N ALA A 20 60.73 17.02 -36.00
CA ALA A 20 61.08 15.67 -35.54
C ALA A 20 62.51 15.32 -35.97
N THR A 21 63.30 14.81 -35.02
CA THR A 21 64.68 14.39 -35.26
C THR A 21 64.71 13.09 -36.07
N VAL A 22 65.32 13.13 -37.26
CA VAL A 22 65.66 11.94 -38.04
C VAL A 22 66.99 11.38 -37.51
N THR A 23 67.01 10.11 -37.15
CA THR A 23 68.17 9.41 -36.55
C THR A 23 68.80 8.39 -37.48
N GLY A 24 68.09 7.99 -38.53
CA GLY A 24 68.58 7.08 -39.56
C GLY A 24 67.87 7.30 -40.88
N VAL A 25 68.60 7.08 -41.98
CA VAL A 25 68.08 7.11 -43.35
C VAL A 25 68.67 5.91 -44.07
N THR A 26 67.83 5.11 -44.71
CA THR A 26 68.24 3.98 -45.55
C THR A 26 67.49 4.02 -46.87
N VAL A 27 68.08 3.44 -47.90
CA VAL A 27 67.43 3.28 -49.21
C VAL A 27 67.17 1.81 -49.45
N ASN A 28 65.91 1.47 -49.71
CA ASN A 28 65.45 0.13 -50.02
C ASN A 28 64.78 0.12 -51.40
N GLY A 29 65.55 -0.25 -52.42
CA GLY A 29 65.09 -0.22 -53.82
C GLY A 29 64.80 1.20 -54.30
N SER A 30 63.52 1.55 -54.44
CA SER A 30 63.06 2.90 -54.79
C SER A 30 62.52 3.71 -53.61
N THR A 31 62.55 3.15 -52.40
CA THR A 31 61.98 3.76 -51.19
C THR A 31 63.11 4.31 -50.30
N VAL A 32 62.92 5.51 -49.77
CA VAL A 32 63.75 6.04 -48.67
C VAL A 32 63.02 5.76 -47.36
N GLU A 33 63.65 4.99 -46.48
CA GLU A 33 63.13 4.69 -45.14
C GLU A 33 63.87 5.54 -44.11
N MET A 34 63.12 6.31 -43.31
CA MET A 34 63.67 7.18 -42.26
C MET A 34 63.25 6.68 -40.88
N THR A 35 64.18 6.72 -39.93
CA THR A 35 63.91 6.42 -38.51
C THR A 35 63.84 7.71 -37.71
N LEU A 36 62.68 7.97 -37.09
CA LEU A 36 62.50 9.12 -36.20
C LEU A 36 62.91 8.76 -34.78
N GLN A 37 63.41 9.75 -34.03
CA GLN A 37 63.79 9.58 -32.62
C GLN A 37 62.59 9.22 -31.74
N ASN A 38 61.43 9.84 -32.02
CA ASN A 38 60.18 9.59 -31.32
C ASN A 38 59.17 8.96 -32.28
N ALA A 39 58.37 8.02 -31.78
CA ALA A 39 57.29 7.43 -32.56
C ALA A 39 56.23 8.47 -32.92
N VAL A 40 55.68 8.33 -34.14
CA VAL A 40 54.47 9.04 -34.55
C VAL A 40 53.27 8.32 -33.94
N THR A 41 52.32 9.06 -33.37
CA THR A 41 51.05 8.49 -32.88
C THR A 41 49.96 8.64 -33.94
N ASN A 42 48.89 7.84 -33.85
CA ASN A 42 47.74 7.98 -34.73
C ASN A 42 47.22 9.44 -34.75
N GLY A 43 46.72 9.88 -35.91
CA GLY A 43 46.13 11.22 -36.10
C GLY A 43 47.12 12.38 -36.20
N GLN A 44 48.40 12.20 -35.87
CA GLN A 44 49.40 13.26 -36.04
C GLN A 44 49.65 13.55 -37.53
N ALA A 45 49.57 14.82 -37.91
CA ALA A 45 49.96 15.28 -39.24
C ALA A 45 51.49 15.24 -39.36
N VAL A 46 51.99 14.57 -40.40
CA VAL A 46 53.42 14.44 -40.67
C VAL A 46 53.74 15.09 -42.00
N THR A 47 54.81 15.88 -42.06
CA THR A 47 55.37 16.35 -43.33
C THR A 47 56.83 15.99 -43.45
N VAL A 48 57.29 15.77 -44.68
CA VAL A 48 58.70 15.54 -45.02
C VAL A 48 59.11 16.48 -46.14
N ALA A 49 60.23 17.17 -45.93
CA ALA A 49 60.98 17.85 -46.98
C ALA A 49 62.37 17.23 -47.11
N TYR A 50 62.94 17.30 -48.29
CA TYR A 50 64.32 16.91 -48.57
C TYR A 50 65.02 18.08 -49.26
N THR A 51 66.15 18.50 -48.72
CA THR A 51 67.01 19.51 -49.34
C THR A 51 68.26 18.83 -49.84
N ASP A 52 68.53 18.98 -51.13
CA ASP A 52 69.80 18.56 -51.71
C ASP A 52 70.94 19.32 -51.01
N PRO A 53 71.86 18.63 -50.31
CA PRO A 53 72.88 19.29 -49.50
C PRO A 53 73.93 20.03 -50.33
N THR A 54 74.08 19.73 -51.62
CA THR A 54 75.05 20.44 -52.48
C THR A 54 74.44 20.83 -53.83
N ALA A 55 75.16 21.65 -54.59
CA ALA A 55 74.72 22.09 -55.92
C ALA A 55 75.34 21.26 -57.07
N ASN A 56 76.17 20.26 -56.73
CA ASN A 56 76.89 19.43 -57.69
C ASN A 56 76.58 17.96 -57.44
N ASN A 57 76.45 17.20 -58.53
CA ASN A 57 76.19 15.77 -58.46
C ASN A 57 77.26 14.97 -57.68
N ASP A 58 76.99 14.68 -56.41
CA ASP A 58 77.90 14.05 -55.47
C ASP A 58 77.28 12.90 -54.65
N ALA A 59 78.06 12.28 -53.76
CA ALA A 59 77.64 11.11 -53.00
C ALA A 59 76.80 11.42 -51.74
N ASN A 60 76.58 12.71 -51.42
CA ASN A 60 75.94 13.18 -50.20
C ASN A 60 74.42 13.40 -50.35
N ALA A 61 73.89 13.30 -51.57
CA ALA A 61 72.48 13.43 -51.90
C ALA A 61 71.82 12.06 -52.19
N ILE A 62 70.49 12.01 -52.10
CA ILE A 62 69.71 10.86 -52.62
C ILE A 62 69.87 10.85 -54.13
N GLN A 63 70.19 9.69 -54.70
CA GLN A 63 70.51 9.58 -56.13
C GLN A 63 70.04 8.26 -56.73
N ASP A 64 69.90 8.21 -58.05
CA ASP A 64 69.59 6.99 -58.79
C ASP A 64 70.84 6.10 -58.98
N ALA A 65 70.68 4.94 -59.64
CA ALA A 65 71.78 4.00 -59.85
C ALA A 65 72.83 4.50 -60.87
N ALA A 66 72.50 5.50 -61.71
CA ALA A 66 73.42 6.18 -62.60
C ALA A 66 74.13 7.37 -61.92
N GLY A 67 73.75 7.68 -60.68
CA GLY A 67 74.30 8.73 -59.85
C GLY A 67 73.58 10.07 -59.98
N ASN A 68 72.47 10.17 -60.71
CA ASN A 68 71.75 11.44 -60.83
C ASN A 68 71.03 11.77 -59.50
N GLU A 69 71.23 12.98 -58.99
CA GLU A 69 70.60 13.46 -57.75
C GLU A 69 69.08 13.62 -57.86
N ALA A 70 68.40 13.32 -56.75
CA ALA A 70 67.01 13.68 -56.54
C ALA A 70 66.91 15.19 -56.30
N GLU A 71 65.97 15.84 -56.97
CA GLU A 71 65.71 17.27 -56.75
C GLU A 71 65.24 17.54 -55.31
N THR A 72 65.48 18.78 -54.84
CA THR A 72 64.94 19.26 -53.56
C THR A 72 63.42 19.12 -53.54
N LEU A 73 62.91 18.45 -52.51
CA LEU A 73 61.50 18.22 -52.26
C LEU A 73 61.00 19.19 -51.20
N ALA A 74 60.15 20.14 -51.61
CA ALA A 74 59.39 20.95 -50.66
C ALA A 74 58.49 20.06 -49.79
N ALA A 75 58.17 20.52 -48.58
CA ALA A 75 57.42 19.75 -47.59
C ALA A 75 56.14 19.10 -48.18
N GLN A 76 56.09 17.78 -48.16
CA GLN A 76 54.94 16.97 -48.58
C GLN A 76 54.26 16.37 -47.36
N ASN A 77 52.93 16.24 -47.42
CA ASN A 77 52.18 15.51 -46.39
C ASN A 77 52.48 14.01 -46.49
N VAL A 78 52.67 13.37 -45.35
CA VAL A 78 52.87 11.93 -45.22
C VAL A 78 51.58 11.31 -44.69
N THR A 79 51.11 10.25 -45.34
CA THR A 79 50.01 9.43 -44.82
C THR A 79 50.47 8.70 -43.55
N ASN A 80 49.82 9.01 -42.43
CA ASN A 80 50.07 8.34 -41.16
C ASN A 80 49.29 7.02 -41.09
N ASN A 81 50.00 5.89 -41.19
CA ASN A 81 49.42 4.55 -41.13
C ASN A 81 49.46 3.91 -39.74
N VAL A 82 49.79 4.67 -38.68
CA VAL A 82 49.79 4.16 -37.31
C VAL A 82 48.34 3.81 -36.94
N PRO A 83 48.02 2.56 -36.56
CA PRO A 83 46.67 2.16 -36.19
C PRO A 83 46.15 2.97 -35.01
N ASP A 84 44.85 3.22 -34.97
CA ASP A 84 44.22 3.72 -33.76
C ASP A 84 44.09 2.58 -32.75
N SER A 85 44.48 2.84 -31.50
CA SER A 85 44.42 1.90 -30.39
C SER A 85 43.69 2.49 -29.18
N THR A 86 42.98 3.61 -29.37
CA THR A 86 42.25 4.30 -28.32
C THR A 86 40.82 3.77 -28.31
N ALA A 87 40.35 3.28 -27.17
CA ALA A 87 38.98 2.81 -27.04
C ALA A 87 37.99 3.95 -26.77
N PRO A 88 36.73 3.83 -27.22
CA PRO A 88 35.66 4.74 -26.83
C PRO A 88 35.48 4.80 -25.31
N VAL A 89 35.28 6.00 -24.80
CA VAL A 89 35.04 6.29 -23.38
C VAL A 89 33.63 6.80 -23.19
N PHE A 90 32.89 6.17 -22.28
CA PHE A 90 31.55 6.59 -21.88
C PHE A 90 31.58 7.96 -21.19
N GLN A 91 30.68 8.86 -21.60
CA GLN A 91 30.60 10.23 -21.09
C GLN A 91 29.33 10.48 -20.27
N SER A 92 28.17 10.05 -20.77
CA SER A 92 26.87 10.29 -20.13
C SER A 92 25.78 9.37 -20.69
N ALA A 93 24.68 9.26 -19.94
CA ALA A 93 23.47 8.62 -20.43
C ALA A 93 22.24 9.47 -20.12
N ALA A 94 21.28 9.50 -21.06
CA ALA A 94 20.00 10.18 -20.87
C ALA A 94 18.87 9.46 -21.61
N THR A 95 17.62 9.65 -21.20
CA THR A 95 16.49 9.16 -21.96
C THR A 95 16.18 10.06 -23.16
N SER A 96 15.49 9.51 -24.17
CA SER A 96 14.76 10.33 -25.13
C SER A 96 13.58 11.03 -24.47
N ASN A 97 13.10 12.13 -25.06
CA ASN A 97 11.97 12.90 -24.53
C ASN A 97 10.65 12.10 -24.47
N ASP A 98 10.49 11.09 -25.32
CA ASP A 98 9.34 10.18 -25.30
C ASP A 98 9.53 8.97 -24.38
N GLY A 99 10.69 8.87 -23.71
CA GLY A 99 11.02 7.78 -22.77
C GLY A 99 11.27 6.42 -23.43
N THR A 100 11.14 6.30 -24.75
CA THR A 100 11.26 5.02 -25.45
C THR A 100 12.70 4.53 -25.59
N LYS A 101 13.67 5.42 -25.35
CA LYS A 101 15.10 5.10 -25.49
C LYS A 101 15.94 5.56 -24.29
N VAL A 102 17.03 4.82 -24.05
CA VAL A 102 18.19 5.26 -23.26
C VAL A 102 19.36 5.48 -24.23
N ILE A 103 19.97 6.65 -24.18
CA ILE A 103 21.03 7.09 -25.10
C ILE A 103 22.33 7.24 -24.32
N LEU A 104 23.31 6.39 -24.62
CA LEU A 104 24.66 6.45 -24.07
C LEU A 104 25.53 7.26 -25.02
N THR A 105 26.24 8.26 -24.50
CA THR A 105 27.14 9.12 -25.27
C THR A 105 28.59 8.78 -24.98
N TYR A 106 29.38 8.62 -26.03
CA TYR A 106 30.82 8.37 -25.97
C TYR A 106 31.61 9.58 -26.49
N ASN A 107 32.90 9.62 -26.18
CA ASN A 107 33.81 10.71 -26.56
C ASN A 107 34.21 10.72 -28.05
N GLU A 108 33.87 9.68 -28.81
CA GLU A 108 34.26 9.52 -30.21
C GLU A 108 33.22 8.76 -31.03
N ALA A 109 33.40 8.74 -32.35
CA ALA A 109 32.49 8.07 -33.27
C ALA A 109 32.61 6.54 -33.18
N LEU A 110 31.47 5.87 -33.10
CA LEU A 110 31.37 4.42 -32.92
C LEU A 110 31.14 3.70 -34.25
N ASN A 111 31.45 2.41 -34.26
CA ASN A 111 31.10 1.50 -35.35
C ASN A 111 29.59 1.22 -35.37
N ALA A 112 29.03 0.99 -36.56
CA ALA A 112 27.63 0.57 -36.70
C ALA A 112 27.38 -0.87 -36.21
N ALA A 113 28.37 -1.77 -36.36
CA ALA A 113 28.35 -3.07 -35.70
C ALA A 113 28.63 -2.86 -34.21
N THR A 114 27.78 -3.41 -33.34
CA THR A 114 27.79 -3.11 -31.91
C THR A 114 27.28 -4.29 -31.09
N ALA A 115 27.30 -4.15 -29.76
CA ALA A 115 26.82 -5.13 -28.81
C ALA A 115 25.33 -5.46 -28.92
N GLY A 116 24.97 -6.66 -28.49
CA GLY A 116 23.60 -7.15 -28.49
C GLY A 116 22.76 -6.58 -27.35
N THR A 117 21.44 -6.76 -27.41
CA THR A 117 20.53 -6.26 -26.37
C THR A 117 20.80 -6.87 -24.99
N SER A 118 21.29 -8.12 -24.92
CA SER A 118 21.60 -8.82 -23.67
C SER A 118 22.82 -8.27 -22.93
N ASP A 119 23.66 -7.50 -23.61
CA ASP A 119 24.89 -6.95 -23.06
C ASP A 119 24.62 -5.66 -22.27
N PHE A 120 23.39 -5.14 -22.37
CA PHE A 120 22.91 -3.97 -21.63
C PHE A 120 21.90 -4.38 -20.57
N ALA A 121 22.11 -3.90 -19.35
CA ALA A 121 21.14 -4.02 -18.27
C ALA A 121 20.59 -2.63 -17.94
N VAL A 122 19.29 -2.42 -18.17
CA VAL A 122 18.60 -1.17 -17.83
C VAL A 122 17.63 -1.45 -16.69
N ASN A 123 17.68 -0.64 -15.63
CA ASN A 123 16.66 -0.67 -14.57
C ASN A 123 15.89 0.64 -14.55
N VAL A 124 14.57 0.56 -14.45
CA VAL A 124 13.62 1.69 -14.38
C VAL A 124 12.77 1.52 -13.12
N GLY A 125 12.77 2.51 -12.23
CA GLY A 125 12.01 2.45 -10.98
C GLY A 125 12.40 1.29 -10.06
N GLY A 126 13.64 0.78 -10.17
CA GLY A 126 14.14 -0.37 -9.42
C GLY A 126 13.85 -1.75 -10.06
N LEU A 127 13.11 -1.79 -11.17
CA LEU A 127 12.79 -3.03 -11.89
C LEU A 127 13.62 -3.13 -13.18
N ALA A 128 14.00 -4.36 -13.57
CA ALA A 128 14.71 -4.59 -14.82
C ALA A 128 13.79 -4.31 -16.03
N ALA A 129 14.26 -3.49 -16.97
CA ALA A 129 13.57 -3.13 -18.20
C ALA A 129 14.12 -3.94 -19.39
N THR A 130 13.23 -4.39 -20.27
CA THR A 130 13.60 -5.14 -21.47
C THR A 130 14.12 -4.20 -22.56
N VAL A 131 15.37 -4.40 -22.99
CA VAL A 131 15.95 -3.76 -24.18
C VAL A 131 15.58 -4.58 -25.43
N THR A 132 14.97 -3.92 -26.41
CA THR A 132 14.45 -4.56 -27.64
C THR A 132 15.26 -4.25 -28.89
N GLY A 133 16.12 -3.23 -28.83
CA GLY A 133 17.01 -2.88 -29.92
C GLY A 133 18.19 -2.03 -29.46
N VAL A 134 19.30 -2.13 -30.19
CA VAL A 134 20.51 -1.35 -30.01
C VAL A 134 20.88 -0.77 -31.37
N THR A 135 21.05 0.54 -31.44
CA THR A 135 21.48 1.23 -32.66
C THR A 135 22.59 2.22 -32.33
N VAL A 136 23.61 2.30 -33.17
CA VAL A 136 24.64 3.34 -33.07
C VAL A 136 24.30 4.52 -33.98
N ASN A 137 24.44 5.73 -33.47
CA ASN A 137 24.23 6.98 -34.20
C ASN A 137 25.37 7.96 -33.95
N GLY A 138 26.42 7.90 -34.78
CA GLY A 138 27.63 8.71 -34.57
C GLY A 138 28.38 8.24 -33.33
N SER A 139 28.42 9.07 -32.27
CA SER A 139 29.09 8.76 -31.01
C SER A 139 28.14 8.26 -29.91
N THR A 140 26.90 7.88 -30.27
CA THR A 140 25.91 7.40 -29.29
C THR A 140 25.46 5.97 -29.56
N VAL A 141 25.14 5.26 -28.48
CA VAL A 141 24.39 4.00 -28.50
C VAL A 141 22.97 4.30 -28.01
N GLU A 142 21.98 4.03 -28.85
CA GLU A 142 20.56 4.20 -28.57
C GLU A 142 19.93 2.82 -28.25
N LEU A 143 19.59 2.60 -26.99
CA LEU A 143 18.88 1.42 -26.51
C LEU A 143 17.37 1.67 -26.59
N THR A 144 16.63 0.86 -27.32
CA THR A 144 15.17 0.94 -27.40
C THR A 144 14.54 0.05 -26.33
N LEU A 145 13.67 0.61 -25.50
CA LEU A 145 13.00 -0.09 -24.40
C LEU A 145 11.65 -0.66 -24.85
N GLN A 146 11.24 -1.77 -24.25
CA GLN A 146 9.90 -2.34 -24.48
C GLN A 146 8.78 -1.46 -23.90
N ALA A 147 9.01 -0.89 -22.71
CA ALA A 147 8.12 0.06 -22.05
C ALA A 147 8.83 1.40 -21.92
N ALA A 148 8.12 2.48 -22.22
CA ALA A 148 8.67 3.82 -22.11
C ALA A 148 8.87 4.21 -20.63
N VAL A 149 9.95 4.93 -20.36
CA VAL A 149 10.18 5.61 -19.07
C VAL A 149 9.19 6.77 -18.95
N THR A 150 8.59 6.95 -17.77
CA THR A 150 7.74 8.12 -17.47
C THR A 150 8.53 9.19 -16.69
N ASN A 151 8.00 10.41 -16.59
CA ASN A 151 8.67 11.47 -15.82
C ASN A 151 8.93 11.03 -14.37
N GLY A 152 10.04 11.48 -13.78
CA GLY A 152 10.37 11.24 -12.37
C GLY A 152 10.89 9.84 -12.04
N GLN A 153 10.77 8.86 -12.94
CA GLN A 153 11.34 7.52 -12.73
C GLN A 153 12.87 7.56 -12.68
N ALA A 154 13.46 6.88 -11.69
CA ALA A 154 14.89 6.66 -11.60
C ALA A 154 15.33 5.58 -12.60
N VAL A 155 16.35 5.88 -13.41
CA VAL A 155 16.85 4.98 -14.46
C VAL A 155 18.35 4.76 -14.29
N THR A 156 18.79 3.51 -14.43
CA THR A 156 20.20 3.14 -14.49
C THR A 156 20.49 2.26 -15.70
N VAL A 157 21.70 2.33 -16.22
CA VAL A 157 22.18 1.48 -17.32
C VAL A 157 23.58 0.94 -17.02
N ALA A 158 23.79 -0.33 -17.29
CA ALA A 158 25.09 -0.99 -17.31
C ALA A 158 25.32 -1.63 -18.69
N TYR A 159 26.59 -1.80 -19.05
CA TYR A 159 27.02 -2.47 -20.27
C TYR A 159 28.15 -3.46 -19.95
N THR A 160 28.06 -4.67 -20.49
CA THR A 160 29.10 -5.70 -20.34
C THR A 160 29.70 -5.99 -21.69
N ASP A 161 31.01 -5.83 -21.81
CA ASP A 161 31.76 -6.34 -22.96
C ASP A 161 31.67 -7.87 -22.97
N PRO A 162 31.14 -8.50 -24.05
CA PRO A 162 30.97 -9.95 -24.09
C PRO A 162 32.28 -10.73 -24.02
N THR A 163 33.41 -10.10 -24.38
CA THR A 163 34.72 -10.74 -24.29
C THR A 163 35.75 -9.84 -23.60
N GLY A 164 37.00 -10.32 -23.50
CA GLY A 164 38.08 -9.59 -22.86
C GLY A 164 38.99 -8.85 -23.84
N GLY A 165 38.66 -8.84 -25.13
CA GLY A 165 39.48 -8.18 -26.14
C GLY A 165 38.71 -7.89 -27.41
N ASN A 166 39.29 -7.04 -28.25
CA ASN A 166 38.62 -6.45 -29.40
C ASN A 166 37.92 -7.47 -30.33
N ASP A 167 36.60 -7.36 -30.44
CA ASP A 167 35.81 -8.12 -31.40
C ASP A 167 34.72 -7.27 -32.10
N ALA A 168 33.69 -7.88 -32.66
CA ALA A 168 32.65 -7.17 -33.43
C ALA A 168 31.32 -7.07 -32.67
N ASN A 169 31.23 -7.73 -31.51
CA ASN A 169 30.03 -7.82 -30.68
C ASN A 169 30.13 -6.94 -29.43
N ALA A 170 31.09 -6.02 -29.34
CA ALA A 170 31.18 -5.02 -28.28
C ALA A 170 30.65 -3.66 -28.75
N VAL A 171 30.51 -2.68 -27.87
CA VAL A 171 30.46 -1.27 -28.28
C VAL A 171 31.88 -0.89 -28.65
N GLN A 172 32.14 -0.47 -29.89
CA GLN A 172 33.50 -0.24 -30.38
C GLN A 172 33.60 0.96 -31.33
N ASP A 173 34.81 1.47 -31.53
CA ASP A 173 35.11 2.53 -32.51
C ASP A 173 35.21 1.99 -33.95
N SER A 174 35.46 2.89 -34.91
CA SER A 174 35.66 2.51 -36.31
C SER A 174 36.94 1.70 -36.60
N ALA A 175 37.92 1.72 -35.70
CA ALA A 175 39.17 0.95 -35.78
C ALA A 175 39.04 -0.45 -35.13
N GLY A 176 37.93 -0.73 -34.44
CA GLY A 176 37.66 -1.97 -33.72
C GLY A 176 38.27 -2.00 -32.32
N ASN A 177 38.42 -0.85 -31.64
CA ASN A 177 38.76 -0.81 -30.23
C ASN A 177 37.49 -0.82 -29.38
N ASP A 178 37.43 -1.74 -28.42
CA ASP A 178 36.22 -1.99 -27.62
C ASP A 178 36.14 -1.05 -26.43
N ALA A 179 34.93 -0.52 -26.21
CA ALA A 179 34.61 0.22 -25.01
C ALA A 179 34.63 -0.70 -23.79
N VAL A 180 35.19 -0.20 -22.70
CA VAL A 180 35.26 -0.92 -21.43
C VAL A 180 33.87 -1.23 -20.87
N THR A 181 33.75 -2.39 -20.21
CA THR A 181 32.58 -2.75 -19.40
C THR A 181 32.22 -1.64 -18.41
N LEU A 182 30.95 -1.26 -18.41
CA LEU A 182 30.39 -0.16 -17.65
C LEU A 182 29.52 -0.70 -16.50
N ALA A 183 29.98 -0.50 -15.27
CA ALA A 183 29.13 -0.70 -14.09
C ALA A 183 27.93 0.26 -14.12
N ALA A 184 26.84 -0.08 -13.44
CA ALA A 184 25.58 0.68 -13.47
C ALA A 184 25.79 2.20 -13.25
N GLN A 185 25.38 2.98 -14.24
CA GLN A 185 25.41 4.44 -14.23
C GLN A 185 23.99 5.00 -14.17
N ASN A 186 23.85 6.16 -13.52
CA ASN A 186 22.59 6.90 -13.54
C ASN A 186 22.33 7.48 -14.94
N VAL A 187 21.07 7.38 -15.37
CA VAL A 187 20.59 7.95 -16.63
C VAL A 187 19.76 9.19 -16.30
N THR A 188 20.07 10.33 -16.94
CA THR A 188 19.24 11.54 -16.82
C THR A 188 17.90 11.32 -17.51
N ASN A 189 16.81 11.36 -16.74
CA ASN A 189 15.46 11.26 -17.29
C ASN A 189 15.01 12.61 -17.86
N ASN A 190 14.92 12.70 -19.19
CA ASN A 190 14.50 13.90 -19.93
C ASN A 190 13.02 13.90 -20.33
N VAL A 191 12.24 12.90 -19.90
CA VAL A 191 10.82 12.79 -20.24
C VAL A 191 10.10 13.98 -19.61
N PRO A 192 9.40 14.85 -20.38
CA PRO A 192 8.67 15.98 -19.83
C PRO A 192 7.51 15.54 -18.94
N ASN A 193 7.19 16.33 -17.92
CA ASN A 193 5.99 16.15 -17.10
C ASN A 193 4.72 16.41 -17.93
N SER A 194 3.75 15.54 -17.79
CA SER A 194 2.39 15.60 -18.32
C SER A 194 1.45 16.20 -17.28
N SER A 195 0.45 16.98 -17.70
CA SER A 195 -0.56 17.44 -16.76
C SER A 195 -1.50 16.30 -16.36
N PRO A 196 -2.02 16.30 -15.12
CA PRO A 196 -3.04 15.35 -14.72
C PRO A 196 -4.32 15.52 -15.56
N THR A 197 -5.17 14.51 -15.55
CA THR A 197 -6.42 14.48 -16.32
C THR A 197 -7.62 14.27 -15.42
N ILE A 198 -8.76 14.84 -15.81
CA ILE A 198 -10.06 14.63 -15.18
C ILE A 198 -11.00 14.00 -16.20
N GLY A 199 -11.60 12.87 -15.86
CA GLY A 199 -12.53 12.10 -16.67
C GLY A 199 -13.94 12.05 -16.08
N ALA A 200 -14.88 11.58 -16.90
CA ALA A 200 -16.27 11.29 -16.51
C ALA A 200 -17.08 12.44 -15.88
N ILE A 201 -16.73 13.70 -16.18
CA ILE A 201 -17.54 14.87 -15.78
C ILE A 201 -18.81 14.92 -16.63
N PRO A 202 -20.02 14.89 -16.04
CA PRO A 202 -21.26 15.01 -16.81
C PRO A 202 -21.37 16.35 -17.54
N GLY A 203 -21.69 16.30 -18.84
CA GLY A 203 -21.85 17.49 -19.68
C GLY A 203 -23.16 18.25 -19.46
N THR A 204 -24.12 17.68 -18.73
CA THR A 204 -25.42 18.29 -18.41
C THR A 204 -25.57 18.44 -16.90
N THR A 205 -26.30 19.48 -16.48
CA THR A 205 -26.67 19.70 -15.08
C THR A 205 -27.44 18.50 -14.53
N GLN A 206 -27.10 18.08 -13.31
CA GLN A 206 -27.76 16.96 -12.63
C GLN A 206 -28.70 17.47 -11.54
N GLU A 207 -29.85 16.80 -11.38
CA GLU A 207 -30.84 17.18 -10.38
C GLU A 207 -30.55 16.50 -9.04
N VAL A 208 -30.63 17.28 -7.96
CA VAL A 208 -30.54 16.80 -6.58
C VAL A 208 -31.67 17.39 -5.75
N THR A 209 -31.95 16.81 -4.59
CA THR A 209 -32.97 17.32 -3.67
C THR A 209 -32.29 18.00 -2.48
N THR A 210 -32.78 19.18 -2.09
CA THR A 210 -32.23 19.90 -0.94
C THR A 210 -32.28 19.07 0.34
N GLY A 211 -31.19 19.02 1.09
CA GLY A 211 -31.07 18.26 2.33
C GLY A 211 -30.89 16.76 2.16
N VAL A 212 -30.82 16.25 0.92
CA VAL A 212 -30.57 14.84 0.62
C VAL A 212 -29.16 14.70 0.05
N ALA A 213 -28.37 13.79 0.63
CA ALA A 213 -27.06 13.45 0.09
C ALA A 213 -27.23 12.70 -1.23
N ALA A 214 -26.68 13.25 -2.30
CA ALA A 214 -26.59 12.60 -3.60
C ALA A 214 -25.15 12.15 -3.82
N ALA A 215 -24.95 10.91 -4.30
CA ALA A 215 -23.64 10.48 -4.76
C ALA A 215 -23.16 11.43 -5.87
N LEU A 216 -21.91 11.84 -5.79
CA LEU A 216 -21.29 12.46 -6.95
C LEU A 216 -21.03 11.36 -8.00
N PRO A 217 -21.08 11.67 -9.31
CA PRO A 217 -20.78 10.70 -10.37
C PRO A 217 -19.36 10.16 -10.21
N ASP A 218 -19.02 9.05 -10.88
CA ASP A 218 -17.66 8.47 -10.83
C ASP A 218 -16.64 9.30 -11.63
N PHE A 219 -16.40 10.56 -11.24
CA PHE A 219 -15.34 11.36 -11.82
C PHE A 219 -13.99 10.72 -11.48
N THR A 220 -13.18 10.53 -12.50
CA THR A 220 -11.88 9.87 -12.36
C THR A 220 -10.76 10.87 -12.59
N VAL A 221 -9.71 10.78 -11.80
CA VAL A 221 -8.44 11.43 -12.07
C VAL A 221 -7.42 10.41 -12.52
N ASN A 222 -6.49 10.84 -13.37
CA ASN A 222 -5.34 10.04 -13.77
C ASN A 222 -4.16 10.94 -14.10
N ASP A 223 -2.95 10.41 -13.94
CA ASP A 223 -1.72 11.06 -14.37
C ASP A 223 -0.86 10.04 -15.13
N ALA A 224 -0.32 10.46 -16.27
CA ALA A 224 0.51 9.61 -17.12
C ALA A 224 1.89 9.36 -16.50
N ASP A 225 2.37 10.27 -15.65
CA ASP A 225 3.69 10.16 -15.02
C ASP A 225 3.67 9.27 -13.77
N GLY A 226 2.50 9.10 -13.18
CA GLY A 226 2.29 8.39 -11.91
C GLY A 226 2.49 9.31 -10.70
N GLY A 227 2.82 8.73 -9.54
CA GLY A 227 3.04 9.51 -8.31
C GLY A 227 1.76 9.97 -7.60
N ASN A 228 1.95 10.90 -6.66
CA ASN A 228 0.86 11.42 -5.82
C ASN A 228 0.26 12.68 -6.44
N LEU A 229 -1.06 12.72 -6.48
CA LEU A 229 -1.85 13.89 -6.85
C LEU A 229 -2.49 14.51 -5.62
N THR A 230 -2.91 15.77 -5.76
CA THR A 230 -3.79 16.47 -4.85
C THR A 230 -5.04 16.90 -5.59
N VAL A 231 -6.21 16.45 -5.13
CA VAL A 231 -7.52 16.90 -5.61
C VAL A 231 -8.13 17.84 -4.58
N THR A 232 -8.43 19.06 -4.99
CA THR A 232 -9.20 20.03 -4.21
C THR A 232 -10.63 20.06 -4.71
N LEU A 233 -11.57 19.72 -3.82
CA LEU A 233 -13.01 19.83 -4.06
C LEU A 233 -13.54 21.09 -3.38
N THR A 234 -14.33 21.87 -4.11
CA THR A 234 -15.04 23.04 -3.59
C THR A 234 -16.53 22.90 -3.89
N SER A 235 -17.39 23.42 -3.02
CA SER A 235 -18.84 23.36 -3.23
C SER A 235 -19.47 24.75 -3.19
N THR A 236 -20.54 24.92 -3.96
CA THR A 236 -21.46 26.06 -3.86
C THR A 236 -22.88 25.54 -3.65
N ASN A 237 -23.62 26.18 -2.74
CA ASN A 237 -25.00 25.81 -2.38
C ASN A 237 -25.14 24.34 -1.90
N GLY A 238 -24.14 23.84 -1.20
CA GLY A 238 -24.14 22.53 -0.59
C GLY A 238 -22.81 22.19 0.07
N SER A 239 -22.76 21.03 0.70
CA SER A 239 -21.56 20.47 1.34
C SER A 239 -21.20 19.13 0.72
N ILE A 240 -19.90 18.85 0.66
CA ILE A 240 -19.36 17.56 0.22
C ILE A 240 -19.03 16.73 1.47
N SER A 241 -19.28 15.43 1.43
CA SER A 241 -19.04 14.49 2.54
C SER A 241 -18.59 13.13 1.99
N GLY A 242 -18.12 12.22 2.85
CA GLY A 242 -17.62 10.90 2.43
C GLY A 242 -16.15 10.89 1.99
N VAL A 243 -15.47 12.02 2.09
CA VAL A 243 -14.04 12.19 1.81
C VAL A 243 -13.37 12.89 2.98
N ALA A 244 -12.18 12.43 3.36
CA ALA A 244 -11.37 13.06 4.39
C ALA A 244 -10.59 14.23 3.80
N ASP A 245 -10.50 15.32 4.55
CA ASP A 245 -9.69 16.47 4.18
C ASP A 245 -8.26 16.30 4.71
N ALA A 246 -7.32 16.10 3.79
CA ALA A 246 -5.91 15.96 4.09
C ALA A 246 -5.25 17.27 4.55
N ASP A 247 -5.87 18.42 4.27
CA ASP A 247 -5.36 19.74 4.67
C ASP A 247 -6.49 20.71 5.03
N ALA A 248 -6.97 20.63 6.27
CA ALA A 248 -8.01 21.52 6.80
C ALA A 248 -7.62 23.02 6.83
N GLY A 249 -6.36 23.37 6.54
CA GLY A 249 -5.90 24.76 6.46
C GLY A 249 -6.15 25.41 5.11
N THR A 250 -6.39 24.62 4.06
CA THR A 250 -6.64 25.09 2.70
C THR A 250 -8.15 25.09 2.40
N ALA A 251 -8.61 26.03 1.56
CA ALA A 251 -10.03 26.16 1.27
C ALA A 251 -10.52 25.03 0.34
N GLY A 252 -11.57 24.32 0.75
CA GLY A 252 -12.10 23.14 0.06
C GLY A 252 -11.75 21.85 0.80
N ILE A 253 -12.03 20.69 0.22
CA ILE A 253 -11.58 19.39 0.74
C ILE A 253 -10.40 18.93 -0.10
N GLN A 254 -9.26 18.59 0.52
CA GLN A 254 -8.06 18.14 -0.17
C GLN A 254 -7.92 16.63 -0.03
N ILE A 255 -7.78 15.93 -1.14
CA ILE A 255 -7.56 14.48 -1.18
C ILE A 255 -6.20 14.26 -1.83
N THR A 256 -5.30 13.61 -1.11
CA THR A 256 -3.93 13.37 -1.59
C THR A 256 -3.63 11.88 -1.66
N GLY A 257 -2.88 11.47 -2.69
CA GLY A 257 -2.51 10.07 -2.88
C GLY A 257 -2.33 9.71 -4.35
N THR A 258 -2.20 8.41 -4.63
CA THR A 258 -2.18 7.91 -6.01
C THR A 258 -3.54 8.12 -6.69
N ALA A 259 -3.57 8.17 -8.03
CA ALA A 259 -4.82 8.29 -8.78
C ALA A 259 -5.87 7.24 -8.39
N ALA A 260 -5.46 5.99 -8.12
CA ALA A 260 -6.37 4.92 -7.70
C ALA A 260 -7.00 5.16 -6.31
N GLN A 261 -6.19 5.59 -5.34
CA GLN A 261 -6.66 5.92 -3.99
C GLN A 261 -7.63 7.10 -4.03
N ILE A 262 -7.28 8.12 -4.82
CA ILE A 262 -8.15 9.28 -5.01
C ILE A 262 -9.45 8.86 -5.68
N ASN A 263 -9.43 8.11 -6.78
CA ASN A 263 -10.65 7.63 -7.44
C ASN A 263 -11.56 6.82 -6.50
N THR A 264 -10.97 6.05 -5.60
CA THR A 264 -11.72 5.32 -4.55
C THR A 264 -12.39 6.28 -3.57
N ALA A 265 -11.66 7.30 -3.10
CA ALA A 265 -12.22 8.33 -2.21
C ALA A 265 -13.31 9.15 -2.91
N LEU A 266 -13.10 9.52 -4.18
CA LEU A 266 -14.06 10.27 -4.97
C LEU A 266 -15.36 9.50 -5.22
N ALA A 267 -15.30 8.17 -5.40
CA ALA A 267 -16.47 7.32 -5.50
C ALA A 267 -17.31 7.25 -4.21
N ALA A 268 -16.70 7.49 -3.05
CA ALA A 268 -17.40 7.60 -1.76
C ALA A 268 -17.96 9.01 -1.50
N ALA A 269 -17.62 10.00 -2.33
CA ALA A 269 -18.02 11.38 -2.12
C ALA A 269 -19.51 11.61 -2.42
N THR A 270 -20.16 12.33 -1.52
CA THR A 270 -21.56 12.75 -1.67
C THR A 270 -21.67 14.27 -1.59
N PHE A 271 -22.70 14.82 -2.23
CA PHE A 271 -23.05 16.23 -2.18
C PHE A 271 -24.45 16.41 -1.61
N THR A 272 -24.59 17.26 -0.59
CA THR A 272 -25.89 17.62 0.00
C THR A 272 -26.17 19.09 -0.25
N ALA A 273 -27.22 19.38 -1.02
CA ALA A 273 -27.60 20.76 -1.31
C ALA A 273 -28.24 21.45 -0.10
N THR A 274 -27.84 22.69 0.18
CA THR A 274 -28.35 23.45 1.34
C THR A 274 -29.63 24.24 1.06
N ALA A 275 -29.84 24.65 -0.19
CA ALA A 275 -31.02 25.40 -0.62
C ALA A 275 -31.38 25.09 -2.08
N ALA A 276 -32.63 25.36 -2.46
CA ALA A 276 -33.08 25.11 -3.83
C ALA A 276 -32.42 26.11 -4.81
N GLY A 277 -32.12 25.66 -6.03
CA GLY A 277 -31.45 26.42 -7.08
C GLY A 277 -30.12 25.82 -7.52
N ALA A 278 -29.36 26.57 -8.32
CA ALA A 278 -28.09 26.10 -8.87
C ALA A 278 -27.06 25.78 -7.76
N ALA A 279 -26.32 24.70 -7.96
CA ALA A 279 -25.26 24.22 -7.10
C ALA A 279 -24.09 23.72 -7.95
N THR A 280 -22.88 23.70 -7.39
CA THR A 280 -21.70 23.20 -8.12
C THR A 280 -20.74 22.49 -7.20
N VAL A 281 -20.04 21.49 -7.76
CA VAL A 281 -18.78 20.99 -7.22
C VAL A 281 -17.65 21.37 -8.17
N GLY A 282 -16.70 22.19 -7.70
CA GLY A 282 -15.49 22.52 -8.42
C GLY A 282 -14.37 21.54 -8.06
N LEU A 283 -13.66 21.04 -9.07
CA LEU A 283 -12.55 20.13 -8.95
C LEU A 283 -11.28 20.82 -9.46
N SER A 284 -10.18 20.67 -8.72
CA SER A 284 -8.85 21.09 -9.14
C SER A 284 -7.87 19.97 -8.83
N VAL A 285 -7.18 19.44 -9.84
CA VAL A 285 -6.24 18.32 -9.71
C VAL A 285 -4.84 18.81 -10.01
N SER A 286 -3.92 18.57 -9.09
CA SER A 286 -2.53 19.03 -9.15
C SER A 286 -1.56 17.88 -8.88
N ASP A 287 -0.50 17.80 -9.69
CA ASP A 287 0.69 16.99 -9.46
C ASP A 287 1.80 17.78 -8.73
N GLY A 288 1.62 19.11 -8.59
CA GLY A 288 2.58 20.02 -7.96
C GLY A 288 3.67 20.54 -8.91
N ILE A 289 3.64 20.14 -10.18
CA ILE A 289 4.62 20.49 -11.21
C ILE A 289 3.93 21.25 -12.34
N ALA A 290 2.92 20.66 -12.97
CA ALA A 290 2.11 21.31 -13.99
C ALA A 290 1.06 22.23 -13.38
N ALA A 291 0.51 23.12 -14.20
CA ALA A 291 -0.65 23.92 -13.79
C ALA A 291 -1.83 22.99 -13.47
N PRO A 292 -2.56 23.21 -12.36
CA PRO A 292 -3.68 22.36 -11.98
C PRO A 292 -4.76 22.30 -13.07
N VAL A 293 -5.27 21.10 -13.33
CA VAL A 293 -6.40 20.90 -14.24
C VAL A 293 -7.69 21.05 -13.44
N THR A 294 -8.65 21.81 -13.99
CA THR A 294 -9.89 22.14 -13.28
C THR A 294 -11.12 21.69 -14.06
N ALA A 295 -12.18 21.34 -13.32
CA ALA A 295 -13.48 21.00 -13.87
C ALA A 295 -14.60 21.45 -12.92
N THR A 296 -15.80 21.66 -13.47
CA THR A 296 -16.99 22.01 -12.68
C THR A 296 -18.09 21.02 -12.97
N TYR A 297 -18.60 20.39 -11.91
CA TYR A 297 -19.79 19.58 -11.95
C TYR A 297 -21.02 20.41 -11.57
N ASN A 298 -21.95 20.58 -12.51
CA ASN A 298 -23.12 21.42 -12.37
C ASN A 298 -24.31 20.64 -11.82
N LEU A 299 -24.93 21.17 -10.78
CA LEU A 299 -26.07 20.59 -10.07
C LEU A 299 -27.22 21.60 -10.01
N ASN A 300 -28.45 21.11 -9.92
CA ASN A 300 -29.63 21.92 -9.62
C ASN A 300 -30.41 21.26 -8.49
N ALA A 301 -30.57 21.98 -7.39
CA ALA A 301 -31.26 21.50 -6.21
C ALA A 301 -32.75 21.87 -6.28
N THR A 302 -33.62 20.88 -6.23
CA THR A 302 -35.07 21.08 -6.11
C THR A 302 -35.49 20.99 -4.64
N ALA A 303 -36.42 21.86 -4.24
CA ALA A 303 -37.02 21.77 -2.92
C ALA A 303 -37.72 20.41 -2.77
N PRO A 304 -37.80 19.85 -1.55
CA PRO A 304 -38.49 18.59 -1.34
C PRO A 304 -39.95 18.81 -1.71
N VAL A 305 -40.50 17.95 -2.57
CA VAL A 305 -41.91 18.07 -2.97
C VAL A 305 -42.75 17.76 -1.74
N VAL A 306 -43.27 18.79 -1.08
CA VAL A 306 -44.36 18.66 -0.10
C VAL A 306 -45.60 18.25 -0.90
N PRO A 307 -46.17 17.04 -0.71
CA PRO A 307 -47.33 16.64 -1.48
C PRO A 307 -48.51 17.59 -1.18
N PRO A 308 -49.25 18.07 -2.19
CA PRO A 308 -50.44 18.87 -1.95
C PRO A 308 -51.51 18.00 -1.28
N VAL A 309 -52.06 18.52 -0.19
CA VAL A 309 -53.18 17.90 0.52
C VAL A 309 -54.45 18.20 -0.28
N ASP A 310 -55.04 17.21 -0.94
CA ASP A 310 -56.33 17.30 -1.65
C ASP A 310 -57.38 16.37 -0.97
N PRO A 311 -58.69 16.73 -0.96
CA PRO A 311 -59.73 16.09 -0.16
C PRO A 311 -60.20 14.74 -0.77
N PRO A 312 -60.93 13.90 -0.01
CA PRO A 312 -60.81 12.44 -0.11
C PRO A 312 -61.58 11.85 -1.29
N VAL A 313 -60.95 10.91 -1.98
CA VAL A 313 -61.62 9.83 -2.74
C VAL A 313 -60.98 8.52 -2.32
N GLU A 314 -61.81 7.61 -1.81
CA GLU A 314 -61.44 6.32 -1.20
C GLU A 314 -61.35 5.20 -2.26
N PRO A 315 -60.20 4.50 -2.33
CA PRO A 315 -60.12 3.07 -2.65
C PRO A 315 -59.68 2.28 -1.40
N PRO A 316 -59.91 0.96 -1.37
CA PRO A 316 -60.03 0.20 -0.12
C PRO A 316 -58.72 0.15 0.67
N VAL A 317 -58.76 0.69 1.88
CA VAL A 317 -57.71 0.60 2.88
C VAL A 317 -57.88 -0.71 3.64
N ILE A 318 -56.86 -1.59 3.60
CA ILE A 318 -56.69 -2.59 4.64
C ILE A 318 -56.29 -1.81 5.90
N PRO A 319 -57.01 -1.94 7.04
CA PRO A 319 -56.77 -1.11 8.21
C PRO A 319 -55.31 -1.21 8.68
N PRO A 320 -54.70 -0.11 9.18
CA PRO A 320 -53.47 -0.22 9.93
C PRO A 320 -53.66 -1.24 11.06
N ALA A 321 -52.70 -2.14 11.17
CA ALA A 321 -52.76 -3.21 12.15
C ALA A 321 -52.89 -2.58 13.56
N ALA A 322 -53.87 -3.04 14.35
CA ALA A 322 -54.06 -2.57 15.71
C ALA A 322 -52.79 -2.80 16.56
N PRO A 323 -52.54 -2.00 17.62
CA PRO A 323 -51.45 -2.25 18.57
C PRO A 323 -51.45 -3.72 19.02
N GLY A 324 -50.37 -4.46 18.75
CA GLY A 324 -50.25 -5.89 19.06
C GLY A 324 -50.81 -6.87 18.00
N ALA A 325 -51.03 -6.43 16.76
CA ALA A 325 -51.42 -7.33 15.68
C ALA A 325 -50.28 -8.31 15.32
N THR A 326 -50.61 -9.61 15.33
CA THR A 326 -49.74 -10.66 14.79
C THR A 326 -50.09 -10.88 13.33
N ILE A 327 -49.13 -10.65 12.44
CA ILE A 327 -49.24 -10.95 11.01
C ILE A 327 -48.54 -12.29 10.77
N THR A 328 -49.32 -13.29 10.34
CA THR A 328 -48.81 -14.60 9.88
C THR A 328 -48.93 -14.63 8.37
N ASN A 329 -47.82 -14.71 7.65
CA ASN A 329 -47.82 -14.56 6.19
C ASN A 329 -47.79 -15.93 5.49
N PRO A 330 -48.76 -16.29 4.60
CA PRO A 330 -48.79 -17.63 4.00
C PRO A 330 -48.22 -17.81 2.58
N ASP A 331 -47.69 -16.81 1.85
CA ASP A 331 -47.55 -17.00 0.38
C ASP A 331 -46.30 -16.49 -0.37
N GLY A 332 -45.22 -16.07 0.30
CA GLY A 332 -43.96 -15.77 -0.40
C GLY A 332 -44.00 -14.52 -1.30
N THR A 333 -44.97 -13.62 -1.11
CA THR A 333 -45.07 -12.32 -1.83
C THR A 333 -44.53 -11.15 -1.02
N THR A 334 -44.34 -9.98 -1.66
CA THR A 334 -43.96 -8.72 -0.99
C THR A 334 -45.13 -8.19 -0.17
N THR A 335 -44.93 -7.99 1.14
CA THR A 335 -45.94 -7.46 2.07
C THR A 335 -45.48 -6.13 2.65
N THR A 336 -46.30 -5.08 2.53
CA THR A 336 -46.03 -3.76 3.12
C THR A 336 -46.85 -3.56 4.38
N ILE A 337 -46.18 -3.24 5.49
CA ILE A 337 -46.75 -3.13 6.82
C ILE A 337 -46.50 -1.71 7.36
N PRO A 338 -47.52 -0.85 7.40
CA PRO A 338 -47.43 0.45 8.05
C PRO A 338 -47.59 0.30 9.57
N THR A 339 -46.68 0.91 10.33
CA THR A 339 -46.65 0.89 11.79
C THR A 339 -46.84 2.30 12.37
N GLY A 340 -47.47 2.40 13.54
CA GLY A 340 -47.70 3.66 14.25
C GLY A 340 -47.11 3.64 15.65
N THR A 341 -47.13 4.79 16.34
CA THR A 341 -46.51 5.00 17.67
C THR A 341 -47.16 4.25 18.84
N GLY A 342 -48.11 3.35 18.58
CA GLY A 342 -48.86 2.60 19.60
C GLY A 342 -48.56 1.11 19.57
N GLY A 343 -47.63 0.66 20.42
CA GLY A 343 -47.27 -0.75 20.60
C GLY A 343 -46.38 -1.34 19.50
N THR A 344 -45.80 -2.50 19.78
CA THR A 344 -44.95 -3.25 18.84
C THR A 344 -45.80 -4.08 17.89
N THR A 345 -45.52 -4.02 16.59
CA THR A 345 -46.15 -4.91 15.59
C THR A 345 -45.40 -6.24 15.55
N SER A 346 -46.08 -7.38 15.48
CA SER A 346 -45.40 -8.69 15.45
C SER A 346 -45.66 -9.43 14.14
N ILE A 347 -44.60 -9.95 13.55
CA ILE A 347 -44.59 -10.74 12.33
C ILE A 347 -44.02 -12.10 12.70
N THR A 348 -44.75 -13.16 12.38
CA THR A 348 -44.41 -14.53 12.77
C THR A 348 -44.22 -15.38 11.53
N SER A 349 -43.11 -16.10 11.48
CA SER A 349 -42.77 -17.07 10.44
C SER A 349 -42.93 -16.56 9.01
N PRO A 350 -42.31 -15.42 8.63
CA PRO A 350 -42.31 -14.99 7.23
C PRO A 350 -41.72 -16.09 6.34
N ALA A 351 -42.43 -16.42 5.27
CA ALA A 351 -42.09 -17.52 4.38
C ALA A 351 -40.74 -17.28 3.66
N PRO A 352 -39.95 -18.34 3.38
CA PRO A 352 -38.73 -18.18 2.59
C PRO A 352 -38.98 -17.54 1.22
N GLY A 353 -38.09 -16.62 0.83
CA GLY A 353 -38.17 -15.79 -0.38
C GLY A 353 -39.05 -14.54 -0.24
N SER A 354 -39.76 -14.37 0.87
CA SER A 354 -40.65 -13.21 1.05
C SER A 354 -39.87 -11.90 1.27
N THR A 355 -40.50 -10.79 0.86
CA THR A 355 -40.03 -9.44 1.18
C THR A 355 -41.03 -8.76 2.11
N VAL A 356 -40.58 -8.39 3.30
CA VAL A 356 -41.36 -7.67 4.32
C VAL A 356 -40.90 -6.21 4.32
N THR A 357 -41.74 -5.33 3.79
CA THR A 357 -41.49 -3.87 3.81
C THR A 357 -42.19 -3.26 5.01
N ILE A 358 -41.43 -2.66 5.92
CA ILE A 358 -41.92 -2.05 7.15
C ILE A 358 -41.78 -0.54 7.00
N THR A 359 -42.88 0.17 7.23
CA THR A 359 -42.96 1.63 7.10
C THR A 359 -43.56 2.24 8.37
N GLY A 360 -43.41 3.55 8.53
CA GLY A 360 -43.94 4.27 9.70
C GLY A 360 -42.95 4.33 10.87
N SER A 361 -43.45 4.59 12.07
CA SER A 361 -42.61 4.95 13.23
C SER A 361 -42.72 4.00 14.42
N GLY A 362 -43.49 2.92 14.31
CA GLY A 362 -43.63 1.92 15.37
C GLY A 362 -42.58 0.82 15.29
N ASP A 363 -42.18 0.27 16.43
CA ASP A 363 -41.27 -0.87 16.47
C ASP A 363 -41.95 -2.14 15.95
N THR A 364 -41.17 -3.01 15.31
CA THR A 364 -41.65 -4.28 14.76
C THR A 364 -40.80 -5.43 15.26
N THR A 365 -41.43 -6.56 15.58
CA THR A 365 -40.77 -7.82 15.92
C THR A 365 -41.02 -8.82 14.80
N VAL A 366 -39.97 -9.47 14.31
CA VAL A 366 -40.02 -10.53 13.31
C VAL A 366 -39.48 -11.80 13.95
N THR A 367 -40.29 -12.85 14.03
CA THR A 367 -39.94 -14.06 14.77
C THR A 367 -39.91 -15.28 13.85
N SER A 368 -38.89 -16.12 14.02
CA SER A 368 -38.69 -17.37 13.27
C SER A 368 -38.79 -17.21 11.75
N PRO A 369 -38.02 -16.27 11.14
CA PRO A 369 -38.05 -16.10 9.70
C PRO A 369 -37.60 -17.37 8.97
N GLY A 370 -38.16 -17.61 7.77
CA GLY A 370 -37.68 -18.67 6.90
C GLY A 370 -36.20 -18.51 6.51
N PRO A 371 -35.59 -19.54 5.90
CA PRO A 371 -34.15 -19.57 5.61
C PRO A 371 -33.66 -18.46 4.66
N THR A 372 -34.54 -17.77 3.96
CA THR A 372 -34.18 -16.55 3.21
C THR A 372 -35.33 -15.56 3.30
N VAL A 373 -35.12 -14.37 3.86
CA VAL A 373 -36.14 -13.31 3.94
C VAL A 373 -35.50 -11.96 3.65
N THR A 374 -36.23 -11.09 2.97
CA THR A 374 -35.85 -9.69 2.81
C THR A 374 -36.65 -8.81 3.77
N LEU A 375 -35.98 -8.07 4.65
CA LEU A 375 -36.56 -7.06 5.53
C LEU A 375 -36.16 -5.67 5.02
N ASN A 376 -37.14 -4.91 4.54
CA ASN A 376 -36.95 -3.55 4.04
C ASN A 376 -37.57 -2.56 5.02
N ASN A 377 -36.76 -1.97 5.90
CA ASN A 377 -37.24 -0.96 6.84
C ASN A 377 -37.00 0.44 6.28
N THR A 378 -38.05 1.07 5.76
CA THR A 378 -38.01 2.47 5.32
C THR A 378 -38.62 3.42 6.35
N GLY A 379 -38.98 2.89 7.53
CA GLY A 379 -39.54 3.63 8.65
C GLY A 379 -38.48 4.17 9.60
N THR A 380 -38.94 4.80 10.69
CA THR A 380 -38.09 5.28 11.79
C THR A 380 -38.15 4.39 13.03
N GLY A 381 -39.07 3.42 13.08
CA GLY A 381 -39.13 2.42 14.13
C GLY A 381 -38.07 1.35 13.96
N THR A 382 -37.72 0.65 15.04
CA THR A 382 -36.72 -0.42 15.00
C THR A 382 -37.39 -1.75 14.65
N VAL A 383 -36.79 -2.52 13.75
CA VAL A 383 -37.24 -3.90 13.48
C VAL A 383 -36.32 -4.87 14.21
N THR A 384 -36.84 -5.52 15.23
CA THR A 384 -36.16 -6.59 15.97
C THR A 384 -36.48 -7.93 15.35
N THR A 385 -35.47 -8.72 14.99
CA THR A 385 -35.66 -10.06 14.41
C THR A 385 -35.04 -11.12 15.32
N THR A 386 -35.77 -12.20 15.61
CA THR A 386 -35.33 -13.28 16.51
C THR A 386 -35.68 -14.68 15.96
N GLY A 387 -35.05 -15.73 16.49
CA GLY A 387 -35.43 -17.12 16.25
C GLY A 387 -34.97 -17.69 14.90
N PHE A 388 -33.81 -17.25 14.41
CA PHE A 388 -33.19 -17.77 13.19
C PHE A 388 -32.72 -19.22 13.37
N THR A 389 -32.58 -19.93 12.26
CA THR A 389 -31.90 -21.23 12.22
C THR A 389 -30.58 -21.10 11.46
N GLY A 390 -29.57 -21.90 11.80
CA GLY A 390 -28.33 -21.98 11.02
C GLY A 390 -28.59 -22.17 9.51
N GLY A 391 -27.75 -21.55 8.68
CA GLY A 391 -27.87 -21.51 7.22
C GLY A 391 -28.79 -20.40 6.68
N SER A 392 -29.40 -19.59 7.56
CA SER A 392 -30.31 -18.51 7.13
C SER A 392 -29.58 -17.35 6.46
N THR A 393 -30.21 -16.77 5.43
CA THR A 393 -29.79 -15.51 4.81
C THR A 393 -30.84 -14.44 5.07
N LEU A 394 -30.44 -13.36 5.74
CA LEU A 394 -31.28 -12.18 5.94
C LEU A 394 -30.82 -11.06 5.01
N ASN A 395 -31.66 -10.71 4.04
CA ASN A 395 -31.43 -9.52 3.22
C ASN A 395 -32.05 -8.33 3.96
N VAL A 396 -31.24 -7.35 4.33
CA VAL A 396 -31.69 -6.12 4.96
C VAL A 396 -31.56 -4.98 3.96
N THR A 397 -32.62 -4.19 3.80
CA THR A 397 -32.62 -3.00 2.96
C THR A 397 -33.34 -1.83 3.67
N GLY A 398 -33.28 -0.65 3.07
CA GLY A 398 -33.93 0.55 3.60
C GLY A 398 -33.01 1.39 4.49
N THR A 399 -33.60 2.35 5.19
CA THR A 399 -32.91 3.41 5.94
C THR A 399 -33.11 3.30 7.45
N GLY A 400 -34.12 2.55 7.91
CA GLY A 400 -34.45 2.39 9.31
C GLY A 400 -33.57 1.33 9.99
N SER A 401 -33.44 1.42 11.31
CA SER A 401 -32.60 0.51 12.09
C SER A 401 -33.19 -0.89 12.18
N GLN A 402 -32.30 -1.89 12.10
CA GLN A 402 -32.61 -3.29 12.34
C GLN A 402 -31.84 -3.76 13.56
N HIS A 403 -32.49 -4.54 14.42
CA HIS A 403 -31.85 -5.28 15.49
C HIS A 403 -32.04 -6.77 15.23
N ILE A 404 -31.00 -7.56 15.38
CA ILE A 404 -30.98 -9.00 15.14
C ILE A 404 -30.47 -9.67 16.40
N ASP A 405 -31.37 -10.35 17.09
CA ASP A 405 -31.04 -11.16 18.25
C ASP A 405 -30.72 -12.59 17.79
N MET A 406 -29.48 -13.01 18.05
CA MET A 406 -28.93 -14.30 17.63
C MET A 406 -29.10 -15.40 18.68
N THR A 407 -29.88 -15.14 19.73
CA THR A 407 -30.27 -16.15 20.72
C THR A 407 -30.85 -17.39 20.03
N GLY A 408 -30.29 -18.56 20.35
CA GLY A 408 -30.77 -19.87 19.90
C GLY A 408 -29.96 -20.50 18.76
N LEU A 409 -29.03 -19.76 18.12
CA LEU A 409 -28.04 -20.36 17.23
C LEU A 409 -27.09 -21.27 18.01
N GLN A 410 -26.53 -22.27 17.32
CA GLN A 410 -25.64 -23.28 17.90
C GLN A 410 -24.23 -23.16 17.32
N PRO A 411 -23.17 -23.53 18.08
CA PRO A 411 -21.81 -23.57 17.54
C PRO A 411 -21.73 -24.35 16.22
N GLY A 412 -21.08 -23.76 15.21
CA GLY A 412 -20.99 -24.27 13.84
C GLY A 412 -22.12 -23.81 12.91
N ASP A 413 -23.15 -23.13 13.41
CA ASP A 413 -24.14 -22.47 12.55
C ASP A 413 -23.48 -21.31 11.78
N VAL A 414 -23.86 -21.18 10.51
CA VAL A 414 -23.46 -20.05 9.67
C VAL A 414 -24.70 -19.25 9.32
N ILE A 415 -24.70 -17.95 9.56
CA ILE A 415 -25.75 -17.05 9.09
C ILE A 415 -25.16 -16.05 8.09
N THR A 416 -25.97 -15.60 7.15
CA THR A 416 -25.58 -14.55 6.20
C THR A 416 -26.44 -13.31 6.40
N ILE A 417 -25.80 -12.18 6.69
CA ILE A 417 -26.43 -10.86 6.76
C ILE A 417 -26.02 -10.07 5.52
N ASN A 418 -26.99 -9.80 4.66
CA ASN A 418 -26.80 -9.01 3.45
C ASN A 418 -27.49 -7.66 3.64
N ASN A 419 -26.81 -6.72 4.29
CA ASN A 419 -27.31 -5.35 4.42
C ASN A 419 -26.94 -4.54 3.16
N THR A 420 -27.90 -4.30 2.27
CA THR A 420 -27.71 -3.38 1.12
C THR A 420 -28.38 -2.02 1.37
N GLY A 421 -28.96 -1.83 2.55
CA GLY A 421 -29.55 -0.57 3.01
C GLY A 421 -28.51 0.35 3.65
N SER A 422 -28.95 1.55 4.03
CA SER A 422 -28.14 2.50 4.80
C SER A 422 -28.47 2.47 6.29
N GLY A 423 -29.55 1.81 6.70
CA GLY A 423 -29.86 1.59 8.11
C GLY A 423 -28.86 0.63 8.77
N THR A 424 -28.54 0.88 10.04
CA THR A 424 -27.66 0.01 10.83
C THR A 424 -28.36 -1.30 11.16
N VAL A 425 -27.67 -2.41 10.93
CA VAL A 425 -28.01 -3.72 11.47
C VAL A 425 -27.20 -3.93 12.75
N ASP A 426 -27.87 -3.90 13.88
CA ASP A 426 -27.31 -4.15 15.20
C ASP A 426 -27.54 -5.61 15.58
N LEU A 427 -26.46 -6.37 15.76
CA LEU A 427 -26.46 -7.76 16.14
C LEU A 427 -26.29 -7.86 17.67
N SER A 428 -26.98 -8.81 18.31
CA SER A 428 -26.81 -9.08 19.74
C SER A 428 -26.86 -10.58 20.05
N ASN A 429 -26.31 -10.94 21.22
CA ASN A 429 -26.32 -12.31 21.74
C ASN A 429 -25.73 -13.34 20.77
N LEU A 430 -24.60 -13.01 20.12
CA LEU A 430 -23.87 -13.96 19.26
C LEU A 430 -23.32 -15.10 20.12
N PRO A 431 -23.78 -16.35 19.95
CA PRO A 431 -23.19 -17.49 20.62
C PRO A 431 -21.80 -17.78 20.04
N ASP A 432 -20.89 -18.23 20.89
CA ASP A 432 -19.56 -18.63 20.46
C ASP A 432 -19.61 -19.77 19.43
N GLY A 433 -18.67 -19.76 18.48
CA GLY A 433 -18.57 -20.71 17.37
C GLY A 433 -19.61 -20.51 16.26
N VAL A 434 -20.46 -19.49 16.31
CA VAL A 434 -21.37 -19.11 15.20
C VAL A 434 -20.65 -18.18 14.23
N VAL A 435 -20.74 -18.46 12.94
CA VAL A 435 -20.12 -17.62 11.89
C VAL A 435 -21.16 -16.67 11.30
N VAL A 436 -20.85 -15.37 11.28
CA VAL A 436 -21.67 -14.33 10.63
C VAL A 436 -21.02 -13.86 9.35
N ASN A 437 -21.55 -14.29 8.20
CA ASN A 437 -21.10 -13.81 6.90
C ASN A 437 -21.79 -12.50 6.54
N ILE A 438 -21.01 -11.44 6.31
CA ILE A 438 -21.51 -10.15 5.87
C ILE A 438 -21.16 -9.95 4.39
N VAL A 439 -22.18 -9.79 3.56
CA VAL A 439 -22.02 -9.71 2.09
C VAL A 439 -22.59 -8.43 1.46
N GLY A 440 -23.11 -7.53 2.30
CA GLY A 440 -23.70 -6.25 1.88
C GLY A 440 -22.81 -5.04 2.24
N THR A 441 -23.11 -3.88 1.65
CA THR A 441 -22.33 -2.64 1.82
C THR A 441 -22.83 -1.75 2.98
N GLY A 442 -23.98 -2.08 3.56
CA GLY A 442 -24.59 -1.34 4.66
C GLY A 442 -23.96 -1.68 6.02
N PRO A 443 -24.06 -0.78 7.01
CA PRO A 443 -23.43 -0.98 8.31
C PRO A 443 -24.04 -2.14 9.07
N VAL A 444 -23.17 -2.99 9.61
CA VAL A 444 -23.50 -4.09 10.54
C VAL A 444 -22.56 -3.96 11.73
N VAL A 445 -23.10 -4.05 12.94
CA VAL A 445 -22.33 -3.98 14.20
C VAL A 445 -22.76 -5.11 15.11
N LEU A 446 -21.85 -5.64 15.92
CA LEU A 446 -22.19 -6.50 17.05
C LEU A 446 -22.14 -5.67 18.33
N ASN A 447 -23.13 -5.85 19.19
CA ASN A 447 -23.13 -5.37 20.55
C ASN A 447 -22.95 -6.57 21.49
N ASP A 448 -21.69 -6.86 21.83
CA ASP A 448 -21.29 -7.95 22.70
C ASP A 448 -21.09 -7.52 24.17
N ASN A 449 -21.19 -6.22 24.46
CA ASN A 449 -20.97 -5.62 25.78
C ASN A 449 -19.53 -5.77 26.30
N ASP A 450 -18.54 -5.91 25.42
CA ASP A 450 -17.12 -5.92 25.77
C ASP A 450 -16.65 -4.58 26.39
N GLY A 451 -17.40 -3.49 26.17
CA GLY A 451 -17.10 -2.13 26.63
C GLY A 451 -16.50 -1.23 25.55
N THR A 452 -16.27 -1.78 24.36
CA THR A 452 -15.71 -1.14 23.19
C THR A 452 -16.78 -1.04 22.09
N SER A 453 -16.75 0.02 21.29
CA SER A 453 -17.65 0.08 20.14
C SER A 453 -17.05 -0.70 18.97
N ALA A 454 -17.87 -1.42 18.21
CA ALA A 454 -17.47 -2.08 16.95
C ALA A 454 -16.66 -1.17 15.99
N SER A 455 -16.96 0.14 15.97
CA SER A 455 -16.21 1.11 15.16
C SER A 455 -14.76 1.34 15.62
N VAL A 456 -14.50 1.20 16.92
CA VAL A 456 -13.15 1.29 17.51
C VAL A 456 -12.40 -0.02 17.28
N GLU A 457 -13.07 -1.15 17.47
CA GLU A 457 -12.48 -2.46 17.19
C GLU A 457 -12.10 -2.61 15.71
N SER A 458 -12.91 -2.07 14.79
CA SER A 458 -12.60 -2.04 13.36
C SER A 458 -11.32 -1.27 13.00
N MET A 459 -10.75 -0.49 13.94
CA MET A 459 -9.49 0.24 13.77
C MET A 459 -8.26 -0.58 14.16
N VAL A 460 -8.42 -1.77 14.78
CA VAL A 460 -7.26 -2.58 15.18
C VAL A 460 -6.46 -2.99 13.92
N PRO A 461 -5.13 -2.81 13.93
CA PRO A 461 -4.30 -3.29 12.85
C PRO A 461 -4.37 -4.82 12.77
N SER A 462 -4.63 -5.33 11.56
CA SER A 462 -4.63 -6.76 11.26
C SER A 462 -3.32 -7.43 11.71
N LEU A 463 -3.42 -8.62 12.30
CA LEU A 463 -2.24 -9.43 12.64
C LEU A 463 -1.44 -9.83 11.39
N LEU A 464 -2.13 -10.08 10.27
CA LEU A 464 -1.52 -10.52 9.02
C LEU A 464 -1.40 -9.36 8.03
N ALA A 465 -0.29 -9.29 7.29
CA ALA A 465 -0.04 -8.19 6.32
C ALA A 465 -1.10 -8.09 5.21
N ASN A 466 -1.81 -9.17 4.91
CA ASN A 466 -2.95 -9.23 3.97
C ASN A 466 -4.24 -9.72 4.67
N GLY A 467 -4.33 -9.56 5.99
CA GLY A 467 -5.49 -9.99 6.78
C GLY A 467 -6.68 -9.04 6.65
N VAL A 468 -7.76 -9.39 7.33
CA VAL A 468 -9.00 -8.60 7.31
C VAL A 468 -8.81 -7.34 8.15
N THR A 469 -9.29 -6.19 7.71
CA THR A 469 -9.23 -4.96 8.52
C THR A 469 -10.04 -5.16 9.80
N GLY A 470 -9.49 -4.79 10.97
CA GLY A 470 -10.15 -4.98 12.25
C GLY A 470 -10.06 -6.39 12.83
N ASP A 471 -9.24 -7.28 12.24
CA ASP A 471 -8.99 -8.66 12.68
C ASP A 471 -7.65 -8.72 13.44
N GLY A 472 -7.71 -8.40 14.73
CA GLY A 472 -6.54 -8.23 15.60
C GLY A 472 -5.87 -9.55 15.98
N ASN A 473 -6.62 -10.65 15.95
CA ASN A 473 -6.15 -12.01 16.25
C ASN A 473 -5.76 -12.81 14.98
N GLY A 474 -6.11 -12.32 13.79
CA GLY A 474 -5.75 -12.88 12.48
C GLY A 474 -6.52 -14.14 12.09
N ASP A 475 -7.70 -14.40 12.65
CA ASP A 475 -8.48 -15.61 12.36
C ASP A 475 -9.37 -15.51 11.11
N GLY A 476 -9.39 -14.33 10.47
CA GLY A 476 -10.16 -14.03 9.27
C GLY A 476 -11.54 -13.43 9.54
N THR A 477 -11.94 -13.32 10.81
CA THR A 477 -13.17 -12.64 11.24
C THR A 477 -12.77 -11.32 11.90
N PRO A 478 -13.40 -10.18 11.54
CA PRO A 478 -13.19 -8.94 12.29
C PRO A 478 -13.58 -9.12 13.76
N ASP A 479 -12.74 -8.63 14.67
CA ASP A 479 -12.94 -8.72 16.12
C ASP A 479 -14.29 -8.12 16.54
N ALA A 480 -14.70 -7.04 15.87
CA ALA A 480 -15.98 -6.35 16.05
C ALA A 480 -17.24 -7.23 15.79
N LEU A 481 -17.06 -8.49 15.39
CA LEU A 481 -18.10 -9.48 15.15
C LEU A 481 -17.92 -10.73 16.02
N GLN A 482 -17.07 -10.69 17.06
CA GLN A 482 -16.71 -11.83 17.89
C GLN A 482 -16.85 -11.49 19.37
N SER A 483 -17.85 -12.05 20.05
CA SER A 483 -18.13 -11.75 21.47
C SER A 483 -17.07 -12.24 22.46
N ASN A 484 -16.07 -12.98 21.98
CA ASN A 484 -14.96 -13.54 22.73
C ASN A 484 -13.61 -12.93 22.34
N VAL A 485 -13.61 -11.93 21.46
CA VAL A 485 -12.44 -11.15 21.08
C VAL A 485 -12.75 -9.68 21.36
N ALA A 486 -11.88 -9.00 22.09
CA ALA A 486 -12.02 -7.57 22.36
C ALA A 486 -10.78 -6.82 21.91
N SER A 487 -10.95 -5.83 21.03
CA SER A 487 -9.85 -5.04 20.47
C SER A 487 -9.89 -3.57 20.88
N VAL A 488 -9.10 -3.23 21.90
CA VAL A 488 -9.25 -1.96 22.63
C VAL A 488 -7.99 -1.11 22.53
N PRO A 489 -8.08 0.19 22.22
CA PRO A 489 -6.94 1.09 22.28
C PRO A 489 -6.61 1.43 23.74
N PHE A 490 -5.44 1.00 24.18
CA PHE A 490 -4.86 1.35 25.48
C PHE A 490 -3.83 2.46 25.29
N LEU A 491 -3.52 3.21 26.35
CA LEU A 491 -2.46 4.20 26.31
C LEU A 491 -1.17 3.60 26.85
N GLU A 492 -0.03 3.92 26.24
CA GLU A 492 1.27 3.54 26.80
C GLU A 492 1.56 4.39 28.04
N THR A 493 1.32 3.81 29.22
CA THR A 493 1.51 4.47 30.51
C THR A 493 2.07 3.49 31.55
N SER A 494 3.22 3.82 32.14
CA SER A 494 3.85 3.05 33.22
C SER A 494 3.39 3.48 34.62
N THR A 495 2.46 4.44 34.71
CA THR A 495 2.00 5.03 35.97
C THR A 495 0.48 5.13 36.00
N ALA A 496 -0.08 5.21 37.21
CA ALA A 496 -1.50 5.22 37.56
C ALA A 496 -2.33 6.41 37.01
N VAL A 497 -2.22 6.74 35.73
CA VAL A 497 -3.14 7.66 35.06
C VAL A 497 -3.60 6.98 33.78
N SER A 498 -4.81 6.46 33.81
CA SER A 498 -5.58 5.87 32.71
C SER A 498 -5.91 6.87 31.58
N ASN A 499 -5.32 8.08 31.62
CA ASN A 499 -5.38 9.12 30.59
C ASN A 499 -4.31 10.23 30.81
N PRO A 500 -3.01 9.98 30.61
CA PRO A 500 -2.02 11.05 30.62
C PRO A 500 -2.12 11.79 29.30
N ALA A 501 -2.34 13.11 29.33
CA ALA A 501 -2.47 13.92 28.13
C ALA A 501 -1.24 13.72 27.21
N GLY A 502 -1.46 13.13 26.02
CA GLY A 502 -0.45 12.94 24.99
C GLY A 502 0.25 11.57 24.93
N ALA A 503 -0.18 10.57 25.71
CA ALA A 503 0.29 9.19 25.55
C ALA A 503 -0.20 8.60 24.21
N PRO A 504 0.64 7.88 23.45
CA PRO A 504 0.23 7.25 22.20
C PRO A 504 -0.73 6.08 22.46
N PRO A 505 -1.79 5.91 21.66
CA PRO A 505 -2.64 4.73 21.74
C PRO A 505 -1.95 3.51 21.12
N VAL A 506 -2.11 2.36 21.76
CA VAL A 506 -1.66 1.04 21.34
C VAL A 506 -2.85 0.11 21.42
N PHE A 507 -3.21 -0.55 20.32
CA PHE A 507 -4.26 -1.56 20.35
C PHE A 507 -3.77 -2.84 21.01
N ILE A 508 -4.60 -3.38 21.90
CA ILE A 508 -4.50 -4.78 22.35
C ILE A 508 -5.65 -5.58 21.74
N SER A 509 -5.44 -6.88 21.53
CA SER A 509 -6.50 -7.82 21.18
C SER A 509 -6.49 -8.95 22.20
N LEU A 510 -7.56 -9.05 23.00
CA LEU A 510 -7.76 -10.08 24.02
C LEU A 510 -8.72 -11.13 23.49
N ILE A 511 -8.34 -12.40 23.57
CA ILE A 511 -9.13 -13.54 23.12
C ILE A 511 -9.43 -14.42 24.33
N ALA A 512 -10.70 -14.68 24.60
CA ALA A 512 -11.16 -15.63 25.59
C ALA A 512 -11.41 -17.01 24.98
N ASP A 513 -11.22 -18.06 25.80
CA ASP A 513 -11.20 -19.46 25.36
C ASP A 513 -10.25 -19.65 24.16
N SER A 514 -9.02 -19.16 24.32
CA SER A 514 -8.06 -19.11 23.22
C SER A 514 -7.17 -20.35 23.13
N LYS A 515 -6.80 -20.70 21.89
CA LYS A 515 -5.75 -21.66 21.56
C LYS A 515 -4.88 -21.09 20.46
N ASP A 516 -3.61 -20.90 20.76
CA ASP A 516 -2.62 -20.34 19.84
C ASP A 516 -3.03 -18.98 19.24
N GLY A 517 -3.65 -18.11 20.04
CA GLY A 517 -4.09 -16.78 19.60
C GLY A 517 -5.45 -16.74 18.91
N MET A 518 -6.05 -17.89 18.62
CA MET A 518 -7.35 -18.00 17.96
C MET A 518 -8.40 -18.52 18.95
N ILE A 519 -9.68 -18.44 18.59
CA ILE A 519 -10.78 -19.03 19.36
C ILE A 519 -10.64 -20.57 19.37
N ASP A 520 -10.69 -21.19 20.55
CA ASP A 520 -10.57 -22.65 20.71
C ASP A 520 -11.90 -23.37 20.48
N THR A 521 -12.12 -23.80 19.25
CA THR A 521 -13.29 -24.62 18.89
C THR A 521 -13.14 -26.11 19.21
N THR A 522 -12.04 -26.53 19.86
CA THR A 522 -11.72 -27.96 20.07
C THR A 522 -12.18 -28.53 21.40
N ASN A 523 -12.63 -27.67 22.30
CA ASN A 523 -13.14 -28.04 23.61
C ASN A 523 -14.64 -27.68 23.73
N ASN A 524 -15.26 -27.91 24.89
CA ASN A 524 -16.67 -27.60 25.14
C ASN A 524 -16.88 -26.43 26.10
N LEU A 525 -15.79 -25.78 26.49
CA LEU A 525 -15.81 -24.45 27.08
C LEU A 525 -16.26 -23.47 25.98
N THR A 526 -16.88 -22.39 26.41
CA THR A 526 -17.11 -21.19 25.61
C THR A 526 -16.93 -20.02 26.55
N ALA A 527 -16.36 -18.94 26.07
CA ALA A 527 -16.16 -17.73 26.87
C ALA A 527 -16.59 -16.50 26.09
N THR A 528 -17.15 -15.48 26.76
CA THR A 528 -17.37 -14.15 26.18
C THR A 528 -16.70 -13.09 27.04
N LEU A 529 -16.31 -11.98 26.44
CA LEU A 529 -15.65 -10.86 27.13
C LEU A 529 -16.64 -9.74 27.43
N SER A 530 -16.45 -9.09 28.57
CA SER A 530 -17.19 -7.91 29.02
C SER A 530 -16.28 -7.00 29.84
N ASN A 531 -16.62 -5.70 29.90
CA ASN A 531 -15.91 -4.71 30.73
C ASN A 531 -14.39 -4.66 30.50
N VAL A 532 -13.92 -4.80 29.26
CA VAL A 532 -12.51 -4.74 28.89
C VAL A 532 -12.03 -3.29 28.97
N GLN A 533 -11.13 -2.99 29.90
CA GLN A 533 -10.68 -1.62 30.15
C GLN A 533 -9.26 -1.55 30.71
N GLN A 534 -8.62 -0.42 30.43
CA GLN A 534 -7.33 -0.07 31.02
C GLN A 534 -7.54 0.51 32.43
N LEU A 535 -6.94 -0.12 33.43
CA LEU A 535 -6.85 0.39 34.79
C LEU A 535 -5.41 0.83 35.11
N ASP A 536 -5.30 1.64 36.14
CA ASP A 536 -4.02 2.16 36.63
C ASP A 536 -3.11 1.05 37.14
N ALA A 537 -1.81 1.16 36.87
CA ALA A 537 -0.80 0.30 37.51
C ALA A 537 -0.85 0.46 39.06
N PRO A 538 -0.72 -0.61 39.85
CA PRO A 538 -0.70 -0.52 41.31
C PRO A 538 0.40 0.41 41.83
N ALA A 539 0.10 1.20 42.87
CA ALA A 539 1.07 2.16 43.42
C ALA A 539 2.31 1.51 44.08
N ASN A 540 2.18 0.26 44.53
CA ASN A 540 3.21 -0.46 45.29
C ASN A 540 3.81 -1.63 44.48
N LEU A 541 4.33 -1.34 43.29
CA LEU A 541 5.01 -2.35 42.48
C LEU A 541 6.41 -2.70 43.03
N PRO A 542 6.85 -3.97 42.90
CA PRO A 542 8.26 -4.30 43.02
C PRO A 542 9.10 -3.39 42.12
N ALA A 543 10.28 -2.96 42.59
CA ALA A 543 11.11 -1.97 41.90
C ALA A 543 11.47 -2.37 40.45
N ASP A 544 11.56 -3.67 40.18
CA ASP A 544 11.97 -4.21 38.89
C ASP A 544 10.79 -4.61 37.98
N LEU A 545 9.53 -4.55 38.47
CA LEU A 545 8.35 -4.91 37.68
C LEU A 545 7.79 -3.66 36.97
N GLN A 546 7.80 -3.68 35.64
CA GLN A 546 7.26 -2.61 34.79
C GLN A 546 5.93 -3.06 34.17
N MET A 547 4.93 -2.18 34.16
CA MET A 547 3.61 -2.42 33.56
C MET A 547 3.29 -1.29 32.57
N PRO A 548 3.80 -1.35 31.33
CA PRO A 548 3.74 -0.24 30.36
C PRO A 548 2.32 0.08 29.86
N LEU A 549 1.34 -0.79 30.14
CA LEU A 549 -0.08 -0.57 29.83
C LEU A 549 -0.96 -0.53 31.08
N GLY A 550 -0.40 -0.35 32.27
CA GLY A 550 -1.15 -0.47 33.51
C GLY A 550 -1.72 -1.89 33.73
N LEU A 551 -2.89 -1.96 34.34
CA LEU A 551 -3.67 -3.19 34.46
C LEU A 551 -4.64 -3.30 33.28
N ILE A 552 -4.79 -4.50 32.75
CA ILE A 552 -5.85 -4.87 31.82
C ILE A 552 -6.93 -5.51 32.67
N SER A 553 -8.11 -4.93 32.71
CA SER A 553 -9.26 -5.49 33.43
C SER A 553 -10.30 -5.99 32.44
N PHE A 554 -10.87 -7.16 32.73
CA PHE A 554 -11.95 -7.74 31.94
C PHE A 554 -12.74 -8.72 32.82
N ASP A 555 -13.99 -8.94 32.43
CA ASP A 555 -14.84 -10.03 32.92
C ASP A 555 -15.02 -11.05 31.80
N SER A 556 -14.78 -12.32 32.08
CA SER A 556 -15.01 -13.41 31.12
C SER A 556 -16.10 -14.36 31.60
N THR A 557 -17.26 -14.35 30.93
CA THR A 557 -18.35 -15.27 31.26
C THR A 557 -18.11 -16.60 30.57
N ILE A 558 -18.11 -17.69 31.33
CA ILE A 558 -17.87 -19.05 30.85
C ILE A 558 -19.08 -19.95 31.08
N ASN A 559 -19.30 -20.91 30.18
CA ASN A 559 -20.43 -21.84 30.26
C ASN A 559 -20.29 -22.93 31.35
N ILE A 560 -19.08 -23.18 31.86
CA ILE A 560 -18.80 -24.21 32.87
C ILE A 560 -18.24 -23.55 34.13
N VAL A 561 -19.08 -23.42 35.16
CA VAL A 561 -18.69 -22.89 36.48
C VAL A 561 -17.53 -23.70 37.07
N GLY A 562 -16.49 -23.00 37.52
CA GLY A 562 -15.28 -23.55 38.10
C GLY A 562 -14.24 -24.04 37.10
N ALA A 563 -14.46 -23.86 35.79
CA ALA A 563 -13.52 -24.30 34.77
C ALA A 563 -12.33 -23.34 34.64
N THR A 564 -11.24 -23.86 34.06
CA THR A 564 -10.09 -23.07 33.63
C THR A 564 -10.31 -22.58 32.21
N ALA A 565 -10.37 -21.28 32.00
CA ALA A 565 -10.37 -20.65 30.68
C ALA A 565 -8.96 -20.25 30.27
N THR A 566 -8.66 -20.42 28.99
CA THR A 566 -7.41 -19.97 28.36
C THR A 566 -7.63 -18.63 27.67
N PHE A 567 -6.59 -17.81 27.65
CA PHE A 567 -6.61 -16.49 27.07
C PHE A 567 -5.35 -16.28 26.24
N SER A 568 -5.50 -15.56 25.14
CA SER A 568 -4.38 -15.01 24.39
C SER A 568 -4.52 -13.50 24.34
N LEU A 569 -3.39 -12.81 24.45
CA LEU A 569 -3.34 -11.36 24.40
C LEU A 569 -2.27 -10.91 23.43
N PHE A 570 -2.67 -10.19 22.38
CA PHE A 570 -1.79 -9.55 21.44
C PHE A 570 -1.53 -8.09 21.83
N VAL A 571 -0.26 -7.72 21.88
CA VAL A 571 0.20 -6.35 22.13
C VAL A 571 1.19 -5.95 21.05
N ASP A 572 1.23 -4.69 20.63
CA ASP A 572 2.26 -4.22 19.68
C ASP A 572 3.68 -4.59 20.15
N SER A 573 4.51 -5.11 19.22
CA SER A 573 5.85 -5.59 19.55
C SER A 573 6.84 -4.50 19.97
N SER A 574 6.50 -3.22 19.78
CA SER A 574 7.26 -2.09 20.33
C SER A 574 7.17 -2.01 21.87
N ILE A 575 6.15 -2.61 22.48
CA ILE A 575 5.99 -2.66 23.93
C ILE A 575 6.82 -3.82 24.51
N SER A 576 7.81 -3.48 25.33
CA SER A 576 8.69 -4.48 25.97
C SER A 576 8.01 -5.17 27.15
N LEU A 577 7.68 -6.44 26.98
CA LEU A 577 7.02 -7.30 27.95
C LEU A 577 7.65 -8.70 27.98
N ASN A 578 7.53 -9.41 29.09
CA ASN A 578 7.99 -10.80 29.22
C ASN A 578 7.09 -11.68 30.09
N GLY A 579 5.89 -11.21 30.41
CA GLY A 579 4.95 -11.96 31.21
C GLY A 579 3.59 -11.27 31.33
N TYR A 580 2.62 -12.08 31.73
CA TYR A 580 1.32 -11.63 32.19
C TYR A 580 1.28 -11.79 33.70
N TRP A 581 1.29 -10.68 34.43
CA TRP A 581 1.56 -10.63 35.85
C TRP A 581 0.27 -10.45 36.64
N LYS A 582 0.04 -11.33 37.63
CA LYS A 582 -1.06 -11.22 38.58
C LYS A 582 -0.58 -11.44 40.01
N GLN A 583 -1.18 -10.73 40.95
CA GLN A 583 -0.85 -10.87 42.35
C GLN A 583 -1.63 -12.04 42.95
N ASN A 584 -0.95 -12.96 43.63
CA ASN A 584 -1.58 -14.06 44.35
C ASN A 584 -2.17 -13.60 45.69
N THR A 585 -2.86 -14.50 46.41
CA THR A 585 -3.52 -14.17 47.69
C THR A 585 -2.56 -13.72 48.79
N ALA A 586 -1.27 -14.06 48.69
CA ALA A 586 -0.21 -13.64 49.60
C ALA A 586 0.42 -12.28 49.23
N GLY A 587 -0.05 -11.64 48.15
CA GLY A 587 0.49 -10.37 47.68
C GLY A 587 1.73 -10.49 46.78
N VAL A 588 2.06 -11.69 46.29
CA VAL A 588 3.23 -11.94 45.43
C VAL A 588 2.82 -11.86 43.96
N TRP A 589 3.61 -11.16 43.15
CA TRP A 589 3.41 -11.10 41.70
C TRP A 589 3.89 -12.39 41.03
N CYS A 590 2.98 -13.06 40.33
CA CYS A 590 3.18 -14.31 39.62
C CYS A 590 3.04 -14.07 38.11
N ASN A 591 3.95 -14.63 37.33
CA ASN A 591 3.80 -14.66 35.87
C ASN A 591 2.92 -15.86 35.49
N LEU A 592 1.78 -15.57 34.87
CA LEU A 592 0.83 -16.55 34.36
C LEU A 592 1.03 -16.86 32.87
N ALA A 593 1.87 -16.11 32.17
CA ALA A 593 2.16 -16.38 30.77
C ALA A 593 2.86 -17.74 30.62
N THR A 594 2.25 -18.61 29.84
CA THR A 594 2.71 -19.96 29.51
C THR A 594 3.47 -19.98 28.19
N THR A 595 3.08 -19.13 27.26
CA THR A 595 3.70 -18.95 25.94
C THR A 595 3.83 -17.47 25.65
N ILE A 596 4.96 -17.06 25.05
CA ILE A 596 5.20 -15.70 24.58
C ILE A 596 5.84 -15.81 23.20
N VAL A 597 5.17 -15.31 22.17
CA VAL A 597 5.64 -15.38 20.77
C VAL A 597 5.44 -14.04 20.07
N THR A 598 6.36 -13.68 19.18
CA THR A 598 6.20 -12.51 18.32
C THR A 598 5.73 -12.96 16.95
N GLU A 599 4.57 -12.47 16.52
CA GLU A 599 3.95 -12.79 15.24
C GLU A 599 3.21 -11.56 14.71
N GLY A 600 3.29 -11.31 13.40
CA GLY A 600 2.55 -10.20 12.78
C GLY A 600 2.95 -8.79 13.24
N GLY A 601 4.13 -8.61 13.85
CA GLY A 601 4.51 -7.32 14.47
C GLY A 601 3.86 -7.08 15.84
N LYS A 602 3.17 -8.08 16.40
CA LYS A 602 2.63 -8.11 17.75
C LYS A 602 3.35 -9.19 18.58
N THR A 603 3.30 -9.05 19.90
CA THR A 603 3.70 -10.08 20.86
C THR A 603 2.44 -10.69 21.46
N ARG A 604 2.26 -12.00 21.29
CA ARG A 604 1.20 -12.80 21.90
C ARG A 604 1.67 -13.35 23.23
N LEU A 605 0.82 -13.27 24.26
CA LEU A 605 0.97 -14.00 25.52
C LEU A 605 -0.22 -14.93 25.71
N ASP A 606 0.04 -16.20 26.03
CA ASP A 606 -0.99 -17.17 26.35
C ASP A 606 -1.00 -17.46 27.86
N PHE A 607 -2.15 -17.38 28.52
CA PHE A 607 -2.30 -17.63 29.96
C PHE A 607 -3.64 -18.28 30.26
N ALA A 608 -3.83 -18.72 31.51
CA ALA A 608 -5.07 -19.38 31.92
C ALA A 608 -5.48 -18.97 33.33
N ILE A 609 -6.78 -18.80 33.55
CA ILE A 609 -7.37 -18.46 34.85
C ILE A 609 -8.53 -19.43 35.13
N THR A 610 -8.67 -19.85 36.38
CA THR A 610 -9.76 -20.74 36.80
C THR A 610 -10.81 -19.94 37.55
N ASP A 611 -12.08 -20.07 37.14
CA ASP A 611 -13.24 -19.48 37.83
C ASP A 611 -13.31 -19.99 39.28
N GLY A 612 -13.30 -19.07 40.24
CA GLY A 612 -13.14 -19.33 41.67
C GLY A 612 -11.72 -19.74 42.12
N GLY A 613 -10.72 -19.65 41.25
CA GLY A 613 -9.32 -19.96 41.54
C GLY A 613 -8.57 -18.82 42.23
N GLU A 614 -7.29 -19.03 42.57
CA GLU A 614 -6.44 -18.02 43.22
C GLU A 614 -6.29 -16.73 42.40
N PHE A 615 -6.29 -16.88 41.07
CA PHE A 615 -6.10 -15.79 40.12
C PHE A 615 -7.42 -15.28 39.53
N ASP A 616 -8.55 -15.68 40.09
CA ASP A 616 -9.84 -15.04 39.83
C ASP A 616 -10.10 -14.00 40.93
N ALA A 617 -10.34 -12.74 40.55
CA ALA A 617 -10.25 -11.63 41.48
C ALA A 617 -11.36 -11.64 42.56
N ASP A 618 -12.52 -12.20 42.26
CA ASP A 618 -13.58 -12.38 43.26
C ASP A 618 -13.42 -13.68 44.06
N GLY A 619 -12.67 -14.66 43.53
CA GLY A 619 -12.43 -15.97 44.11
C GLY A 619 -13.68 -16.85 44.23
N ILE A 620 -14.74 -16.56 43.47
CA ILE A 620 -16.02 -17.27 43.52
C ILE A 620 -16.25 -18.01 42.21
N ALA A 621 -16.38 -19.34 42.27
CA ALA A 621 -16.82 -20.12 41.11
C ALA A 621 -18.29 -19.81 40.79
N ASN A 622 -18.53 -18.84 39.92
CA ASN A 622 -19.86 -18.34 39.56
C ASN A 622 -20.11 -18.34 38.04
N GLY A 623 -19.14 -18.81 37.24
CA GLY A 623 -19.16 -18.77 35.79
C GLY A 623 -18.66 -17.46 35.19
N VAL A 624 -18.05 -16.58 35.98
CA VAL A 624 -17.46 -15.31 35.54
C VAL A 624 -16.07 -15.17 36.14
N ILE A 625 -15.05 -15.19 35.29
CA ILE A 625 -13.67 -14.88 35.70
C ILE A 625 -13.53 -13.36 35.72
N VAL A 626 -13.17 -12.80 36.88
CA VAL A 626 -12.89 -11.38 37.03
C VAL A 626 -11.38 -11.17 37.03
N ASP A 627 -10.89 -10.42 36.05
CA ASP A 627 -9.48 -10.08 35.94
C ASP A 627 -9.25 -8.58 36.09
N PRO A 628 -8.32 -8.25 36.99
CA PRO A 628 -7.25 -7.36 36.54
C PRO A 628 -5.85 -7.98 36.75
N GLY A 629 -5.13 -8.13 35.64
CA GLY A 629 -3.72 -8.49 35.53
C GLY A 629 -2.98 -7.45 34.69
N ALA A 630 -1.70 -7.69 34.38
CA ALA A 630 -0.92 -6.76 33.57
C ALA A 630 0.01 -7.48 32.61
N VAL A 631 0.13 -6.96 31.39
CA VAL A 631 1.36 -7.19 30.62
C VAL A 631 2.49 -6.38 31.22
N GLY A 632 3.63 -7.03 31.40
CA GLY A 632 4.75 -6.39 32.06
C GLY A 632 6.08 -7.07 31.80
N SER A 633 7.14 -6.35 32.14
CA SER A 633 8.50 -6.88 32.13
C SER A 633 9.08 -6.87 33.54
N MET A 634 9.65 -8.01 33.94
CA MET A 634 10.51 -8.10 35.11
C MET A 634 11.86 -8.71 34.68
N PRO A 635 13.01 -8.06 34.93
CA PRO A 635 14.33 -8.62 34.66
C PRO A 635 14.43 -10.02 35.23
N GLN A 636 14.98 -10.96 34.46
CA GLN A 636 15.20 -12.31 34.97
C GLN A 636 16.12 -12.25 36.20
N SER A 637 15.53 -12.49 37.36
CA SER A 637 16.24 -12.68 38.63
C SER A 637 16.02 -14.13 39.09
N ILE A 638 16.90 -14.62 39.97
CA ILE A 638 16.86 -16.00 40.50
C ILE A 638 15.57 -16.36 41.27
N VAL A 639 14.63 -15.41 41.41
CA VAL A 639 13.37 -15.52 42.14
C VAL A 639 12.18 -15.13 41.24
N GLY A 640 11.96 -15.87 40.15
CA GLY A 640 10.68 -15.91 39.44
C GLY A 640 10.01 -17.26 39.71
N ILE A 641 8.87 -17.29 40.39
CA ILE A 641 8.15 -18.54 40.70
C ILE A 641 7.02 -18.69 39.67
N SER A 642 7.06 -19.78 38.89
CA SER A 642 6.02 -20.16 37.93
C SER A 642 4.76 -20.64 38.65
N ALA A 643 3.58 -20.35 38.10
CA ALA A 643 2.28 -20.76 38.65
C ALA A 643 1.96 -22.26 38.48
N VAL A 644 2.82 -23.03 37.81
CA VAL A 644 2.59 -24.47 37.60
C VAL A 644 2.94 -25.24 38.88
N ALA A 645 2.02 -26.07 39.38
CA ALA A 645 2.08 -26.81 40.65
C ALA A 645 3.24 -27.82 40.82
N ASN A 646 4.27 -27.79 39.97
CA ASN A 646 5.45 -28.64 40.08
C ASN A 646 6.69 -27.77 40.30
N ASN A 647 7.08 -27.69 41.57
CA ASN A 647 8.32 -27.09 42.06
C ASN A 647 9.56 -27.83 41.54
N THR A 648 9.89 -27.69 40.26
CA THR A 648 11.21 -28.01 39.67
C THR A 648 11.36 -27.31 38.32
N GLY A 649 12.06 -26.18 38.25
CA GLY A 649 12.45 -25.60 36.95
C GLY A 649 13.13 -24.25 37.05
N PHE A 650 14.46 -24.25 37.03
CA PHE A 650 15.27 -23.07 36.74
C PHE A 650 15.21 -22.77 35.23
N TRP A 651 15.13 -21.50 34.86
CA TRP A 651 15.26 -21.04 33.47
C TRP A 651 16.41 -20.02 33.34
N PHE A 652 17.07 -20.06 32.18
CA PHE A 652 18.11 -19.12 31.71
C PHE A 652 17.54 -18.12 30.72
#